data_AF-A0A8T7IEY9-F1
#
_entry.id   AF-A0A8T7IEY9-F1
#
_cell.length_a   1.000
_cell.length_b   1.000
_cell.length_c   1.000
_cell.angle_alpha   90.00
_cell.angle_beta   90.00
_cell.angle_gamma   90.00
#
_symmetry.space_group_name_H-M   'P 1'
#
loop_
_entity.id
_entity.type
_entity.pdbx_description
1 polymer ?
#
loop_
_entity_poly.entity_id
_entity_poly.type
_entity_poly.pdbx_seq_one_letter_code
_entity_poly.pdbx_strand_id
1 'polypeptide(L)'
;MDNFIVKENDYWGMKLKLKKKNHFIVRIFFPILIAVLLNACSTEDEEDNSSGGTDWSKTTIDAVFLAQTHVLAPDDPLFKLVGNRPALLKVQVTDPDQVLAPQVTVELQLGSDLSTLTLQGPENLPAVFNGALGQVDHNFEDSFTVLIPAQWIQPGLSIEVKAADYSSIYDINVGAPTAVNMKMFDVHYFGQGSGDYPAGTFDELASKWPVSRLSVERIRGLNFNTMIIPARPDVGAPNVKVTSTQDYLDQTGLRFDGEQAAALQWVHALSAAGGNQDTAMCYINIIGVPAGGQAGGFDGVGAPGVGILNHELGHALSLPHWGNNANYPYRGEMHGIPAPEQETHVGPTWAFDIPTMTFIPPTVQANSDRGVEGTYKASPMQGGGTGDQEEPFLMRHFSDYGVNQMQNYLESKVAISRDGGWFKWNDSNKSYSSPITNGIGVRYPIEQDVQVISVMAATSLADMNLNMLYPPIGPYQGNLILTFDPNNEDDRNAAANNYCPAAGCDFSLRITQGGVTKTYMLAASGDPDGDRFNQNSLKTVAINLRASDGEVTQVQLLLTPDAQESGLPANPQVLDSYQSSGGNDGEFAWKDDNIETCTNRTDGPIKVFFLAGQSNMVGHGTVIANQSQIDRNGGKGTLEHLIQQSSEFDHLHDGAGNWIQRDDVWIATLDSVGKLSVGWGTNSTHIGPELQFGHTMGEYFQNQVLLIKTSWGGTSLAVDWRPPSSEGDTGQKYNDMLERARTVLSDLENQLPGYQGQGFELAGFAWHQGWNDRVNQEFNDQYQTNLVNLINDLRTEFTIPRLPFVLATTGMSGWDETHPRALSLMEAQLAAPSDDRLSQGNVSAVETRDFWRGYNDSPADQGYHWNRNAETYYRIGEGLADSMIPLLCQ
;
A
#
# COMPACT_ATOMS: atom_id res chain seq x y z
N MET A 1 -28.64 -20.29 68.95
CA MET A 1 -29.20 -21.49 69.58
C MET A 1 -29.70 -22.40 68.48
N ASP A 2 -29.16 -23.58 68.12
CA ASP A 2 -27.92 -24.35 68.39
C ASP A 2 -27.81 -25.42 67.24
N ASN A 3 -26.74 -26.19 66.96
CA ASN A 3 -25.46 -26.44 67.63
C ASN A 3 -24.43 -27.08 66.65
N PHE A 4 -23.11 -26.98 66.92
CA PHE A 4 -21.96 -27.66 66.24
C PHE A 4 -21.76 -27.36 64.72
N ILE A 5 -20.61 -26.89 64.20
CA ILE A 5 -19.17 -27.22 64.34
C ILE A 5 -18.79 -28.62 63.80
N VAL A 6 -17.96 -28.69 62.72
CA VAL A 6 -16.63 -29.36 62.68
C VAL A 6 -15.97 -29.26 61.28
N LYS A 7 -14.64 -29.19 61.32
CA LYS A 7 -13.57 -29.02 60.32
C LYS A 7 -13.38 -30.09 59.21
N GLU A 8 -12.65 -29.66 58.17
CA GLU A 8 -11.51 -30.27 57.41
C GLU A 8 -11.27 -31.80 57.29
N ASN A 9 -10.66 -32.10 56.12
CA ASN A 9 -9.73 -33.19 55.76
C ASN A 9 -10.22 -34.52 55.14
N ASP A 10 -9.89 -34.62 53.85
CA ASP A 10 -9.15 -35.70 53.17
C ASP A 10 -9.75 -37.10 52.87
N TYR A 11 -9.12 -37.66 51.81
CA TYR A 11 -8.99 -39.07 51.39
C TYR A 11 -9.95 -39.68 50.34
N TRP A 12 -9.50 -39.56 49.07
CA TRP A 12 -9.31 -40.66 48.09
C TRP A 12 -10.50 -41.56 47.66
N GLY A 13 -11.04 -41.25 46.48
CA GLY A 13 -10.92 -42.10 45.29
C GLY A 13 -11.76 -43.38 45.12
N MET A 14 -12.51 -43.47 44.01
CA MET A 14 -12.47 -44.61 43.06
C MET A 14 -13.28 -44.31 41.77
N LYS A 15 -12.66 -44.53 40.60
CA LYS A 15 -13.35 -44.56 39.29
C LYS A 15 -14.08 -45.89 39.10
N LEU A 16 -15.31 -45.91 38.55
CA LEU A 16 -15.78 -47.07 37.76
C LEU A 16 -16.94 -46.78 36.77
N LYS A 17 -16.55 -46.79 35.49
CA LYS A 17 -17.27 -46.93 34.20
C LYS A 17 -18.77 -47.29 34.17
N LEU A 18 -19.52 -46.42 33.46
CA LEU A 18 -20.35 -46.69 32.26
C LEU A 18 -21.19 -47.99 32.16
N LYS A 19 -22.48 -47.81 31.82
CA LYS A 19 -23.23 -48.72 30.93
C LYS A 19 -24.07 -47.96 29.89
N LYS A 20 -23.80 -48.22 28.60
CA LYS A 20 -24.65 -47.84 27.46
C LYS A 20 -25.92 -48.70 27.40
N LYS A 21 -27.00 -48.19 26.80
CA LYS A 21 -27.71 -48.89 25.71
C LYS A 21 -28.61 -47.95 24.88
N ASN A 22 -28.69 -48.23 23.58
CA ASN A 22 -29.29 -47.41 22.54
C ASN A 22 -30.83 -47.58 22.46
N HIS A 23 -31.55 -46.62 21.88
CA HIS A 23 -32.10 -46.75 20.51
C HIS A 23 -32.57 -45.40 19.91
N PHE A 24 -33.03 -45.46 18.65
CA PHE A 24 -33.03 -44.40 17.63
C PHE A 24 -34.47 -43.96 17.26
N ILE A 25 -34.62 -42.93 16.39
CA ILE A 25 -35.90 -42.39 15.82
C ILE A 25 -36.62 -41.46 16.84
N VAL A 26 -37.00 -40.20 16.59
CA VAL A 26 -37.50 -39.47 15.38
C VAL A 26 -36.78 -38.12 15.19
N ARG A 27 -36.75 -37.60 13.95
CA ARG A 27 -36.27 -36.25 13.57
C ARG A 27 -37.49 -35.36 13.23
N ILE A 28 -37.35 -34.03 13.34
CA ILE A 28 -38.28 -32.94 12.92
C ILE A 28 -39.31 -32.49 13.99
N PHE A 29 -39.44 -31.16 14.14
CA PHE A 29 -40.32 -30.35 15.01
C PHE A 29 -40.07 -30.35 16.54
N PHE A 30 -39.25 -29.40 17.04
CA PHE A 30 -39.68 -28.32 17.96
C PHE A 30 -38.50 -27.40 18.40
N PRO A 31 -38.49 -26.11 18.00
CA PRO A 31 -37.70 -25.08 18.67
C PRO A 31 -38.61 -23.91 19.14
N ILE A 32 -39.61 -24.20 19.97
CA ILE A 32 -40.45 -23.18 20.63
C ILE A 32 -40.82 -23.65 22.06
N LEU A 33 -39.87 -23.67 23.01
CA LEU A 33 -40.17 -23.56 24.46
C LEU A 33 -38.97 -23.38 25.43
N ILE A 34 -37.90 -22.63 25.08
CA ILE A 34 -36.87 -22.23 26.05
C ILE A 34 -36.68 -20.71 26.05
N ALA A 35 -37.77 -20.00 26.34
CA ALA A 35 -37.81 -18.55 26.56
C ALA A 35 -38.80 -18.14 27.67
N VAL A 36 -39.33 -19.11 28.45
CA VAL A 36 -40.45 -18.89 29.40
C VAL A 36 -40.22 -19.60 30.76
N LEU A 37 -39.00 -20.06 31.05
CA LEU A 37 -38.68 -20.79 32.30
C LEU A 37 -37.40 -20.32 33.01
N LEU A 38 -37.05 -19.04 32.88
CA LEU A 38 -36.07 -18.34 33.72
C LEU A 38 -36.64 -17.02 34.28
N ASN A 39 -37.94 -17.01 34.61
CA ASN A 39 -38.59 -15.83 35.17
C ASN A 39 -39.65 -16.19 36.23
N ALA A 40 -39.18 -16.66 37.40
CA ALA A 40 -39.88 -16.66 38.68
C ALA A 40 -38.93 -17.09 39.82
N CYS A 41 -39.04 -16.43 40.99
CA CYS A 41 -38.38 -16.74 42.27
C CYS A 41 -36.88 -16.38 42.43
N SER A 42 -36.59 -15.09 42.55
CA SER A 42 -35.76 -14.57 43.65
C SER A 42 -36.12 -13.11 43.96
N THR A 43 -36.96 -12.90 44.98
CA THR A 43 -37.20 -11.60 45.61
C THR A 43 -37.11 -11.79 47.12
N GLU A 44 -36.02 -11.32 47.72
CA GLU A 44 -35.95 -10.87 49.11
C GLU A 44 -34.70 -9.99 49.23
N ASP A 45 -34.82 -8.87 49.93
CA ASP A 45 -33.99 -7.69 49.74
C ASP A 45 -32.71 -7.70 50.57
N GLU A 46 -31.58 -7.33 49.96
CA GLU A 46 -30.49 -6.62 50.65
C GLU A 46 -30.27 -5.28 49.92
N GLU A 47 -30.57 -4.18 50.62
CA GLU A 47 -30.28 -2.81 50.14
C GLU A 47 -28.77 -2.57 50.16
N ASP A 48 -28.09 -2.75 49.02
CA ASP A 48 -26.78 -2.11 48.80
C ASP A 48 -26.97 -0.79 48.02
N ASN A 49 -26.46 0.29 48.59
CA ASN A 49 -26.88 1.65 48.28
C ASN A 49 -25.76 2.44 47.59
N SER A 50 -25.41 2.03 46.37
CA SER A 50 -24.59 2.84 45.44
C SER A 50 -24.60 2.37 43.96
N SER A 51 -25.77 2.02 43.39
CA SER A 51 -25.88 1.78 41.94
C SER A 51 -26.05 3.09 41.15
N GLY A 52 -24.96 3.87 41.03
CA GLY A 52 -24.89 5.02 40.13
C GLY A 52 -24.71 4.61 38.68
N GLY A 53 -25.72 3.97 38.07
CA GLY A 53 -25.74 3.68 36.64
C GLY A 53 -25.96 4.97 35.85
N THR A 54 -25.08 5.26 34.89
CA THR A 54 -25.21 6.43 34.00
C THR A 54 -26.47 6.32 33.14
N ASP A 55 -27.27 7.39 33.09
CA ASP A 55 -28.47 7.49 32.26
C ASP A 55 -28.10 7.98 30.86
N TRP A 56 -28.23 7.09 29.86
CA TRP A 56 -27.91 7.36 28.46
C TRP A 56 -29.11 7.87 27.64
N SER A 57 -30.25 8.17 28.27
CA SER A 57 -31.50 8.49 27.55
C SER A 57 -31.49 9.79 26.73
N LYS A 58 -30.41 10.58 26.83
CA LYS A 58 -30.16 11.81 26.05
C LYS A 58 -29.00 11.68 25.06
N THR A 59 -28.31 10.53 25.04
CA THR A 59 -27.15 10.30 24.19
C THR A 59 -27.58 10.15 22.75
N THR A 60 -26.85 10.74 21.79
CA THR A 60 -27.16 10.62 20.35
C THR A 60 -25.92 10.38 19.52
N ILE A 61 -26.07 9.61 18.43
CA ILE A 61 -25.10 9.57 17.33
C ILE A 61 -25.47 10.73 16.40
N ASP A 62 -24.81 11.87 16.56
CA ASP A 62 -25.12 13.11 15.83
C ASP A 62 -24.58 13.12 14.40
N ALA A 63 -23.46 12.44 14.16
CA ALA A 63 -22.84 12.32 12.84
C ALA A 63 -21.95 11.08 12.72
N VAL A 64 -21.83 10.58 11.49
CA VAL A 64 -20.87 9.54 11.09
C VAL A 64 -20.18 10.02 9.84
N PHE A 65 -18.86 9.96 9.82
CA PHE A 65 -18.00 10.30 8.70
C PHE A 65 -17.05 9.15 8.39
N LEU A 66 -16.69 8.98 7.12
CA LEU A 66 -15.53 8.21 6.73
C LEU A 66 -14.54 9.09 5.98
N ALA A 67 -13.24 8.80 6.11
CA ALA A 67 -12.19 9.58 5.47
C ALA A 67 -11.10 8.72 4.83
N GLN A 68 -10.73 9.09 3.60
CA GLN A 68 -9.59 8.55 2.86
C GLN A 68 -8.68 9.64 2.28
N THR A 69 -9.30 10.64 1.65
CA THR A 69 -8.70 11.89 1.16
C THR A 69 -9.40 13.12 1.75
N HIS A 70 -10.67 12.96 2.12
CA HIS A 70 -11.59 13.98 2.62
C HIS A 70 -12.52 13.35 3.66
N VAL A 71 -12.94 14.13 4.66
CA VAL A 71 -13.89 13.69 5.69
C VAL A 71 -15.32 13.93 5.20
N LEU A 72 -16.04 12.87 4.87
CA LEU A 72 -17.38 12.94 4.27
C LEU A 72 -18.36 12.02 4.98
N ALA A 73 -19.63 12.42 5.06
CA ALA A 73 -20.70 11.58 5.57
C ALA A 73 -21.11 10.52 4.51
N PRO A 74 -21.56 9.31 4.90
CA PRO A 74 -21.95 8.26 3.96
C PRO A 74 -23.06 8.64 2.97
N ASP A 75 -23.89 9.62 3.31
CA ASP A 75 -25.00 10.13 2.50
C ASP A 75 -24.65 11.40 1.69
N ASP A 76 -23.41 11.89 1.76
CA ASP A 76 -22.97 13.03 0.96
C ASP A 76 -22.97 12.68 -0.55
N PRO A 77 -23.47 13.55 -1.45
CA PRO A 77 -23.51 13.29 -2.89
C PRO A 77 -22.16 13.02 -3.57
N LEU A 78 -21.04 13.42 -2.94
CA LEU A 78 -19.68 13.18 -3.42
C LEU A 78 -19.03 11.95 -2.77
N PHE A 79 -19.68 11.31 -1.78
CA PHE A 79 -19.15 10.17 -1.05
C PHE A 79 -18.94 8.94 -1.93
N LYS A 80 -17.66 8.56 -2.09
CA LYS A 80 -17.23 7.29 -2.67
C LYS A 80 -15.87 6.92 -2.09
N LEU A 81 -15.75 5.76 -1.44
CA LEU A 81 -14.44 5.26 -1.03
C LEU A 81 -13.72 4.60 -2.21
N VAL A 82 -12.40 4.67 -2.25
CA VAL A 82 -11.55 3.87 -3.11
C VAL A 82 -11.46 2.46 -2.51
N GLY A 83 -11.68 1.43 -3.32
CA GLY A 83 -11.59 0.04 -2.89
C GLY A 83 -10.18 -0.36 -2.45
N ASN A 84 -10.07 -1.33 -1.56
CA ASN A 84 -8.80 -1.85 -1.03
C ASN A 84 -7.82 -0.76 -0.54
N ARG A 85 -8.35 0.27 0.12
CA ARG A 85 -7.59 1.34 0.79
C ARG A 85 -8.21 1.55 2.17
N PRO A 86 -7.43 1.62 3.27
CA PRO A 86 -8.00 1.79 4.60
C PRO A 86 -8.75 3.12 4.70
N ALA A 87 -9.73 3.21 5.59
CA ALA A 87 -10.52 4.41 5.79
C ALA A 87 -10.69 4.70 7.28
N LEU A 88 -10.49 5.95 7.69
CA LEU A 88 -10.88 6.38 9.03
C LEU A 88 -12.41 6.36 9.12
N LEU A 89 -12.97 5.75 10.15
CA LEU A 89 -14.34 5.99 10.61
C LEU A 89 -14.28 6.99 11.78
N LYS A 90 -15.00 8.10 11.69
CA LYS A 90 -15.21 9.08 12.78
C LYS A 90 -16.69 9.13 13.12
N VAL A 91 -17.03 8.85 14.36
CA VAL A 91 -18.39 8.85 14.90
C VAL A 91 -18.49 9.92 15.97
N GLN A 92 -19.45 10.81 15.79
CA GLN A 92 -19.78 11.82 16.76
C GLN A 92 -20.90 11.30 17.67
N VAL A 93 -20.59 11.12 18.95
CA VAL A 93 -21.58 10.84 19.99
C VAL A 93 -21.62 12.03 20.93
N THR A 94 -22.81 12.52 21.25
CA THR A 94 -23.02 13.66 22.17
C THR A 94 -23.98 13.29 23.29
N ASP A 95 -23.87 13.99 24.42
CA ASP A 95 -24.91 14.00 25.45
C ASP A 95 -24.88 15.35 26.19
N PRO A 96 -25.99 16.10 26.27
CA PRO A 96 -26.02 17.44 26.87
C PRO A 96 -25.68 17.47 28.36
N ASP A 97 -25.73 16.35 29.07
CA ASP A 97 -25.34 16.25 30.48
C ASP A 97 -23.82 15.99 30.66
N GLN A 98 -23.07 15.78 29.56
CA GLN A 98 -21.63 15.51 29.53
C GLN A 98 -21.19 14.35 30.43
N VAL A 99 -21.96 13.28 30.37
CA VAL A 99 -21.69 12.01 31.05
C VAL A 99 -20.42 11.33 30.52
N LEU A 100 -19.94 10.32 31.25
CA LEU A 100 -18.85 9.42 30.82
C LEU A 100 -19.10 8.90 29.38
N ALA A 101 -18.09 8.47 28.65
CA ALA A 101 -18.32 7.81 27.36
C ALA A 101 -18.85 6.37 27.53
N PRO A 102 -19.89 5.96 26.76
CA PRO A 102 -20.17 4.55 26.56
C PRO A 102 -19.11 3.93 25.62
N GLN A 103 -19.00 2.60 25.61
CA GLN A 103 -18.25 1.93 24.55
C GLN A 103 -18.95 2.16 23.20
N VAL A 104 -18.18 2.59 22.20
CA VAL A 104 -18.64 2.73 20.81
C VAL A 104 -17.98 1.65 19.97
N THR A 105 -18.77 0.94 19.17
CA THR A 105 -18.30 -0.13 18.29
C THR A 105 -18.86 0.03 16.88
N VAL A 106 -18.19 -0.57 15.90
CA VAL A 106 -18.71 -0.74 14.55
C VAL A 106 -18.65 -2.21 14.17
N GLU A 107 -19.76 -2.76 13.69
CA GLU A 107 -19.80 -4.04 13.00
C GLU A 107 -19.62 -3.79 11.49
N LEU A 108 -18.69 -4.52 10.88
CA LEU A 108 -18.39 -4.51 9.45
C LEU A 108 -18.98 -5.77 8.83
N GLN A 109 -19.90 -5.63 7.89
CA GLN A 109 -20.52 -6.74 7.15
C GLN A 109 -20.11 -6.68 5.69
N LEU A 110 -19.52 -7.76 5.17
CA LEU A 110 -19.16 -7.89 3.75
C LEU A 110 -19.53 -9.30 3.25
N GLY A 111 -20.62 -9.42 2.49
CA GLY A 111 -21.11 -10.74 2.06
C GLY A 111 -21.52 -11.61 3.24
N SER A 112 -20.81 -12.71 3.48
CA SER A 112 -20.97 -13.57 4.67
C SER A 112 -20.16 -13.11 5.88
N ASP A 113 -19.19 -12.24 5.67
CA ASP A 113 -18.11 -12.02 6.63
C ASP A 113 -18.49 -10.85 7.55
N LEU A 114 -18.21 -11.03 8.85
CA LEU A 114 -18.58 -10.10 9.91
C LEU A 114 -17.38 -9.90 10.85
N SER A 115 -17.10 -8.65 11.21
CA SER A 115 -16.11 -8.29 12.24
C SER A 115 -16.60 -7.11 13.06
N THR A 116 -16.17 -7.01 14.33
CA THR A 116 -16.49 -5.89 15.21
C THR A 116 -15.22 -5.17 15.62
N LEU A 117 -15.17 -3.85 15.40
CA LEU A 117 -14.08 -2.99 15.86
C LEU A 117 -14.58 -2.09 17.00
N THR A 118 -13.75 -1.85 18.01
CA THR A 118 -14.03 -0.84 19.05
C THR A 118 -13.39 0.48 18.66
N LEU A 119 -14.11 1.59 18.82
CA LEU A 119 -13.63 2.93 18.52
C LEU A 119 -12.96 3.55 19.77
N GLN A 120 -11.88 4.30 19.54
CA GLN A 120 -11.18 5.11 20.55
C GLN A 120 -11.77 6.52 20.56
N GLY A 121 -12.06 7.09 21.73
CA GLY A 121 -12.68 8.42 21.85
C GLY A 121 -12.52 9.04 23.25
N PRO A 122 -13.17 10.18 23.50
CA PRO A 122 -13.03 10.92 24.77
C PRO A 122 -13.55 10.13 25.98
N GLU A 123 -13.06 10.46 27.17
CA GLU A 123 -13.57 9.88 28.43
C GLU A 123 -15.00 10.33 28.77
N ASN A 124 -15.44 11.50 28.30
CA ASN A 124 -16.77 12.06 28.55
C ASN A 124 -17.35 12.60 27.24
N LEU A 125 -18.66 12.48 27.06
CA LEU A 125 -19.33 12.92 25.84
C LEU A 125 -19.35 14.47 25.73
N PRO A 126 -19.11 15.03 24.54
CA PRO A 126 -19.35 16.45 24.29
C PRO A 126 -20.84 16.78 24.38
N ALA A 127 -21.17 17.98 24.87
CA ALA A 127 -22.55 18.42 25.08
C ALA A 127 -23.35 18.62 23.78
N VAL A 128 -22.65 19.02 22.71
CA VAL A 128 -23.19 19.37 21.39
C VAL A 128 -22.10 19.16 20.34
N PHE A 129 -22.52 18.92 19.09
CA PHE A 129 -21.63 18.94 17.93
C PHE A 129 -22.10 19.97 16.90
N ASN A 130 -21.16 20.69 16.28
CA ASN A 130 -21.46 21.57 15.15
C ASN A 130 -20.97 20.95 13.84
N GLY A 131 -21.80 20.10 13.24
CA GLY A 131 -21.50 19.48 11.94
C GLY A 131 -21.72 20.39 10.71
N ALA A 132 -21.93 21.70 10.89
CA ALA A 132 -22.21 22.58 9.75
C ALA A 132 -20.95 22.83 8.90
N LEU A 133 -21.07 22.66 7.58
CA LEU A 133 -19.99 22.97 6.62
C LEU A 133 -19.45 24.39 6.82
N GLY A 134 -18.11 24.52 6.82
CA GLY A 134 -17.39 25.76 7.12
C GLY A 134 -17.40 26.20 8.59
N GLN A 135 -18.00 25.43 9.50
CA GLN A 135 -17.95 25.65 10.95
C GLN A 135 -17.53 24.41 11.75
N VAL A 136 -17.63 23.22 11.15
CA VAL A 136 -17.15 21.97 11.73
C VAL A 136 -15.62 22.00 11.85
N ASP A 137 -15.16 21.62 13.04
CA ASP A 137 -13.76 21.43 13.38
C ASP A 137 -13.51 19.93 13.57
N HIS A 138 -12.67 19.32 12.73
CA HIS A 138 -12.44 17.89 12.75
C HIS A 138 -11.21 17.56 13.58
N ASN A 139 -11.43 16.98 14.76
CA ASN A 139 -10.40 16.55 15.69
C ASN A 139 -10.68 15.12 16.22
N PHE A 140 -9.74 14.58 17.00
CA PHE A 140 -9.89 13.29 17.71
C PHE A 140 -10.36 13.45 19.16
N GLU A 141 -10.24 14.64 19.74
CA GLU A 141 -10.50 14.89 21.16
C GLU A 141 -11.99 14.85 21.52
N ASP A 142 -12.88 15.16 20.57
CA ASP A 142 -14.33 15.16 20.76
C ASP A 142 -15.06 13.95 20.16
N SER A 143 -14.32 12.96 19.63
CA SER A 143 -14.86 11.99 18.68
C SER A 143 -14.38 10.57 18.88
N PHE A 144 -15.24 9.61 18.52
CA PHE A 144 -14.88 8.20 18.48
C PHE A 144 -14.33 7.88 17.10
N THR A 145 -13.18 7.22 17.03
CA THR A 145 -12.53 6.88 15.76
C THR A 145 -11.95 5.46 15.74
N VAL A 146 -11.90 4.86 14.55
CA VAL A 146 -11.15 3.64 14.26
C VAL A 146 -10.74 3.63 12.80
N LEU A 147 -9.58 3.03 12.48
CA LEU A 147 -9.19 2.78 11.09
C LEU A 147 -9.80 1.45 10.62
N ILE A 148 -10.68 1.49 9.62
CA ILE A 148 -11.20 0.29 8.97
C ILE A 148 -10.10 -0.25 8.03
N PRO A 149 -9.66 -1.52 8.18
CA PRO A 149 -8.60 -2.09 7.35
C PRO A 149 -8.97 -2.16 5.87
N ALA A 150 -7.98 -2.01 4.99
CA ALA A 150 -8.14 -1.95 3.54
C ALA A 150 -8.98 -3.10 2.96
N GLN A 151 -8.78 -4.32 3.46
CA GLN A 151 -9.47 -5.53 3.01
C GLN A 151 -10.99 -5.50 3.21
N TRP A 152 -11.50 -4.71 4.17
CA TRP A 152 -12.94 -4.52 4.40
C TRP A 152 -13.55 -3.46 3.48
N ILE A 153 -12.74 -2.53 2.96
CA ILE A 153 -13.21 -1.47 2.04
C ILE A 153 -13.36 -2.07 0.64
N GLN A 154 -14.46 -2.80 0.45
CA GLN A 154 -14.83 -3.48 -0.78
C GLN A 154 -16.30 -3.18 -1.15
N PRO A 155 -16.67 -3.29 -2.44
CA PRO A 155 -18.07 -3.15 -2.85
C PRO A 155 -19.00 -4.12 -2.12
N GLY A 156 -20.06 -3.59 -1.52
CA GLY A 156 -20.99 -4.37 -0.70
C GLY A 156 -20.68 -4.35 0.81
N LEU A 157 -19.68 -3.58 1.26
CA LEU A 157 -19.49 -3.27 2.67
C LEU A 157 -20.72 -2.51 3.21
N SER A 158 -21.29 -3.02 4.31
CA SER A 158 -22.24 -2.31 5.16
C SER A 158 -21.64 -2.20 6.56
N ILE A 159 -21.90 -1.10 7.27
CA ILE A 159 -21.42 -0.90 8.64
C ILE A 159 -22.59 -0.60 9.59
N GLU A 160 -22.56 -1.17 10.79
CA GLU A 160 -23.49 -0.86 11.87
C GLU A 160 -22.73 -0.23 13.05
N VAL A 161 -22.93 1.08 13.27
CA VAL A 161 -22.31 1.84 14.36
C VAL A 161 -23.21 1.77 15.60
N LYS A 162 -22.67 1.33 16.74
CA LYS A 162 -23.39 1.14 18.00
C LYS A 162 -22.78 1.97 19.13
N ALA A 163 -23.61 2.71 19.85
CA ALA A 163 -23.22 3.52 21.01
C ALA A 163 -24.36 3.51 22.07
N ALA A 164 -24.06 3.02 23.28
CA ALA A 164 -25.09 2.72 24.29
C ALA A 164 -26.24 1.87 23.68
N ASP A 165 -27.49 2.33 23.81
CA ASP A 165 -28.68 1.66 23.24
C ASP A 165 -28.98 2.05 21.77
N TYR A 166 -28.15 2.89 21.14
CA TYR A 166 -28.35 3.42 19.80
C TYR A 166 -27.56 2.64 18.76
N SER A 167 -28.16 2.45 17.58
CA SER A 167 -27.52 1.85 16.41
C SER A 167 -27.94 2.53 15.11
N SER A 168 -26.99 2.71 14.19
CA SER A 168 -27.19 3.24 12.84
C SER A 168 -26.45 2.39 11.80
N ILE A 169 -27.15 1.96 10.75
CA ILE A 169 -26.62 1.13 9.66
C ILE A 169 -26.39 1.98 8.40
N TYR A 170 -25.25 1.80 7.74
CA TYR A 170 -24.86 2.51 6.52
C TYR A 170 -24.30 1.54 5.48
N ASP A 171 -24.91 1.50 4.29
CA ASP A 171 -24.33 0.82 3.13
C ASP A 171 -23.28 1.73 2.48
N ILE A 172 -22.02 1.27 2.44
CA ILE A 172 -20.88 2.11 2.06
C ILE A 172 -20.64 2.04 0.55
N ASN A 173 -20.71 3.20 -0.12
CA ASN A 173 -20.40 3.33 -1.55
C ASN A 173 -18.89 3.18 -1.80
N VAL A 174 -18.45 1.94 -2.07
CA VAL A 174 -17.06 1.64 -2.46
C VAL A 174 -16.94 1.53 -3.99
N GLY A 175 -15.93 2.22 -4.53
CA GLY A 175 -15.52 2.22 -5.93
C GLY A 175 -14.46 1.18 -6.26
N ALA A 176 -13.76 1.40 -7.37
CA ALA A 176 -12.70 0.49 -7.80
C ALA A 176 -11.46 0.56 -6.89
N PRO A 177 -10.73 -0.54 -6.68
CA PRO A 177 -9.38 -0.53 -6.13
C PRO A 177 -8.37 -0.10 -7.21
N THR A 178 -8.53 1.12 -7.74
CA THR A 178 -7.68 1.63 -8.83
C THR A 178 -6.24 1.78 -8.33
N ALA A 179 -5.29 1.08 -8.95
CA ALA A 179 -3.87 1.32 -8.79
C ALA A 179 -3.35 2.09 -10.01
N VAL A 180 -2.43 3.04 -9.80
CA VAL A 180 -1.79 3.82 -10.87
C VAL A 180 -0.30 3.55 -10.86
N ASN A 181 0.20 3.01 -11.97
CA ASN A 181 1.63 2.96 -12.26
C ASN A 181 1.98 4.20 -13.10
N MET A 182 2.99 4.96 -12.71
CA MET A 182 3.47 6.16 -13.39
C MET A 182 4.96 5.98 -13.77
N LYS A 183 5.29 6.19 -15.03
CA LYS A 183 6.67 6.21 -15.53
C LYS A 183 7.06 7.65 -15.80
N MET A 184 8.01 8.19 -15.03
CA MET A 184 8.57 9.51 -15.24
C MET A 184 9.92 9.41 -15.94
N PHE A 185 10.20 10.34 -16.83
CA PHE A 185 11.46 10.39 -17.58
C PHE A 185 12.12 11.76 -17.31
N ASP A 186 13.26 11.79 -16.62
CA ASP A 186 13.98 13.02 -16.30
C ASP A 186 14.89 13.41 -17.49
N VAL A 187 14.37 14.29 -18.36
CA VAL A 187 15.04 14.70 -19.61
C VAL A 187 15.79 16.02 -19.42
N HIS A 188 17.11 15.92 -19.50
CA HIS A 188 18.03 17.05 -19.52
C HIS A 188 18.17 17.60 -20.93
N TYR A 189 17.69 18.82 -21.12
CA TYR A 189 17.77 19.55 -22.39
C TYR A 189 19.19 20.09 -22.56
N PHE A 190 19.82 19.75 -23.69
CA PHE A 190 21.17 20.20 -24.05
C PHE A 190 22.27 19.79 -23.03
N GLY A 191 22.03 18.72 -22.26
CA GLY A 191 22.96 18.23 -21.23
C GLY A 191 23.11 19.17 -20.02
N GLN A 192 22.12 20.03 -19.75
CA GLN A 192 22.18 21.03 -18.69
C GLN A 192 21.18 20.78 -17.56
N GLY A 193 21.40 21.48 -16.45
CA GLY A 193 20.44 21.62 -15.36
C GLY A 193 20.59 20.63 -14.22
N SER A 194 19.97 21.01 -13.11
CA SER A 194 19.71 20.18 -11.94
C SER A 194 18.37 20.64 -11.37
N GLY A 195 17.58 19.70 -10.86
CA GLY A 195 16.26 19.95 -10.32
C GLY A 195 15.66 18.64 -9.89
N ASP A 196 15.03 18.63 -8.72
CA ASP A 196 14.43 17.43 -8.16
C ASP A 196 13.29 17.80 -7.21
N TYR A 197 12.46 16.82 -6.88
CA TYR A 197 11.39 16.97 -5.91
C TYR A 197 11.91 16.82 -4.47
N PRO A 198 11.34 17.55 -3.49
CA PRO A 198 11.58 17.25 -2.08
C PRO A 198 11.18 15.82 -1.72
N ALA A 199 11.89 15.21 -0.76
CA ALA A 199 11.50 13.91 -0.21
C ALA A 199 10.06 13.96 0.34
N GLY A 200 9.29 12.87 0.16
CA GLY A 200 7.87 12.81 0.51
C GLY A 200 6.90 13.28 -0.59
N THR A 201 7.37 13.90 -1.69
CA THR A 201 6.48 14.43 -2.75
C THR A 201 5.54 13.36 -3.34
N PHE A 202 6.05 12.15 -3.60
CA PHE A 202 5.26 11.08 -4.20
C PHE A 202 4.36 10.37 -3.17
N ASP A 203 4.80 10.28 -1.91
CA ASP A 203 3.99 9.74 -0.81
C ASP A 203 2.76 10.61 -0.55
N GLU A 204 2.94 11.93 -0.55
CA GLU A 204 1.87 12.93 -0.38
C GLU A 204 0.94 13.00 -1.61
N LEU A 205 1.45 12.79 -2.83
CA LEU A 205 0.59 12.57 -4.01
C LEU A 205 -0.28 11.33 -3.82
N ALA A 206 0.31 10.21 -3.38
CA ALA A 206 -0.41 8.96 -3.14
C ALA A 206 -1.48 9.10 -2.05
N SER A 207 -1.20 9.86 -0.98
CA SER A 207 -2.17 10.10 0.10
C SER A 207 -3.30 11.03 -0.35
N LYS A 208 -3.02 12.08 -1.14
CA LYS A 208 -4.04 13.06 -1.58
C LYS A 208 -4.86 12.62 -2.79
N TRP A 209 -4.46 11.57 -3.51
CA TRP A 209 -5.18 11.06 -4.68
C TRP A 209 -6.18 9.94 -4.36
N PRO A 210 -7.25 9.78 -5.17
CA PRO A 210 -8.21 8.68 -5.02
C PRO A 210 -7.70 7.39 -5.69
N VAL A 211 -6.58 6.88 -5.19
CA VAL A 211 -5.94 5.62 -5.64
C VAL A 211 -5.74 4.67 -4.47
N SER A 212 -5.83 3.36 -4.73
CA SER A 212 -5.46 2.31 -3.77
C SER A 212 -3.94 2.20 -3.63
N ARG A 213 -3.20 2.51 -4.71
CA ARG A 213 -1.75 2.59 -4.77
C ARG A 213 -1.31 3.55 -5.88
N LEU A 214 -0.30 4.37 -5.60
CA LEU A 214 0.52 5.03 -6.61
C LEU A 214 1.88 4.33 -6.67
N SER A 215 2.40 4.13 -7.87
CA SER A 215 3.71 3.51 -8.10
C SER A 215 4.47 4.36 -9.11
N VAL A 216 5.48 5.12 -8.69
CA VAL A 216 6.27 5.96 -9.60
C VAL A 216 7.63 5.31 -9.88
N GLU A 217 8.02 5.21 -11.15
CA GLU A 217 9.38 4.85 -11.54
C GLU A 217 9.95 6.00 -12.37
N ARG A 218 11.10 6.52 -11.97
CA ARG A 218 11.79 7.61 -12.63
C ARG A 218 13.01 7.08 -13.35
N ILE A 219 12.99 7.18 -14.67
CA ILE A 219 14.15 6.88 -15.51
C ILE A 219 14.95 8.17 -15.63
N ARG A 220 16.13 8.22 -15.00
CA ARG A 220 16.93 9.44 -14.80
C ARG A 220 18.14 9.50 -15.72
N GLY A 221 18.78 10.68 -15.77
CA GLY A 221 20.01 10.89 -16.56
C GLY A 221 19.82 10.94 -18.08
N LEU A 222 18.61 11.22 -18.57
CA LEU A 222 18.29 11.22 -20.00
C LEU A 222 18.83 12.52 -20.65
N ASN A 223 20.03 12.48 -21.25
CA ASN A 223 20.66 13.66 -21.84
C ASN A 223 20.36 13.81 -23.34
N PHE A 224 19.50 14.77 -23.70
CA PHE A 224 19.19 15.09 -25.10
C PHE A 224 19.95 16.34 -25.56
N ASN A 225 21.18 16.11 -26.03
CA ASN A 225 22.10 17.14 -26.55
C ASN A 225 21.68 17.70 -27.93
N THR A 226 20.78 17.03 -28.63
CA THR A 226 20.18 17.48 -29.89
C THR A 226 18.73 17.01 -29.91
N MET A 227 17.82 17.86 -30.38
CA MET A 227 16.39 17.59 -30.38
C MET A 227 15.68 18.26 -31.55
N ILE A 228 14.53 17.72 -31.94
CA ILE A 228 13.59 18.40 -32.83
C ILE A 228 12.57 19.14 -31.98
N ILE A 229 12.42 20.44 -32.22
CA ILE A 229 11.29 21.24 -31.72
C ILE A 229 10.22 21.23 -32.81
N PRO A 230 8.98 20.82 -32.52
CA PRO A 230 7.89 20.88 -33.49
C PRO A 230 7.50 22.33 -33.79
N ALA A 231 6.90 22.54 -34.96
CA ALA A 231 6.42 23.85 -35.41
C ALA A 231 5.46 24.47 -34.41
N ARG A 232 5.43 25.80 -34.34
CA ARG A 232 4.45 26.56 -33.55
C ARG A 232 3.75 27.58 -34.44
N PRO A 233 2.62 27.22 -35.06
CA PRO A 233 1.90 28.09 -36.00
C PRO A 233 1.41 29.40 -35.38
N ASP A 234 1.15 29.41 -34.07
CA ASP A 234 0.75 30.57 -33.25
C ASP A 234 1.77 31.71 -33.24
N VAL A 235 3.06 31.38 -33.32
CA VAL A 235 4.18 32.35 -33.42
C VAL A 235 4.90 32.31 -34.77
N GLY A 236 4.49 31.43 -35.68
CA GLY A 236 5.12 31.23 -36.99
C GLY A 236 6.47 30.52 -36.95
N ALA A 237 6.75 29.70 -35.92
CA ALA A 237 7.98 28.90 -35.87
C ALA A 237 7.83 27.60 -36.71
N PRO A 238 8.80 27.23 -37.54
CA PRO A 238 8.82 25.93 -38.23
C PRO A 238 9.31 24.80 -37.31
N ASN A 239 9.14 23.56 -37.74
CA ASN A 239 9.85 22.43 -37.15
C ASN A 239 11.37 22.66 -37.33
N VAL A 240 12.17 22.53 -36.27
CA VAL A 240 13.62 22.79 -36.29
C VAL A 240 14.42 21.75 -35.49
N LYS A 241 15.60 21.38 -36.00
CA LYS A 241 16.59 20.55 -35.28
C LYS A 241 17.59 21.47 -34.59
N VAL A 242 17.71 21.37 -33.27
CA VAL A 242 18.50 22.30 -32.45
C VAL A 242 19.42 21.60 -31.46
N THR A 243 20.58 22.22 -31.19
CA THR A 243 21.58 21.77 -30.22
C THR A 243 21.71 22.70 -29.01
N SER A 244 21.02 23.84 -29.00
CA SER A 244 20.96 24.76 -27.85
C SER A 244 19.78 25.74 -27.97
N THR A 245 19.50 26.46 -26.89
CA THR A 245 18.53 27.58 -26.88
C THR A 245 18.95 28.74 -27.78
N GLN A 246 20.26 28.96 -27.99
CA GLN A 246 20.79 29.97 -28.91
C GLN A 246 20.62 29.53 -30.37
N ASP A 247 20.86 28.25 -30.67
CA ASP A 247 20.66 27.68 -32.01
C ASP A 247 19.18 27.77 -32.44
N TYR A 248 18.24 27.50 -31.52
CA TYR A 248 16.82 27.76 -31.74
C TYR A 248 16.53 29.25 -32.06
N LEU A 249 17.15 30.18 -31.31
CA LEU A 249 17.01 31.62 -31.55
C LEU A 249 17.59 32.04 -32.91
N ASP A 250 18.74 31.49 -33.29
CA ASP A 250 19.39 31.80 -34.57
C ASP A 250 18.59 31.24 -35.77
N GLN A 251 17.93 30.09 -35.62
CA GLN A 251 17.10 29.48 -36.67
C GLN A 251 15.68 30.07 -36.78
N THR A 252 15.05 30.45 -35.66
CA THR A 252 13.64 30.88 -35.62
C THR A 252 13.45 32.39 -35.44
N GLY A 253 14.43 33.09 -34.89
CA GLY A 253 14.29 34.47 -34.41
C GLY A 253 13.52 34.62 -33.09
N LEU A 254 13.14 33.51 -32.44
CA LEU A 254 12.38 33.47 -31.20
C LEU A 254 13.24 33.04 -30.01
N ARG A 255 12.91 33.52 -28.81
CA ARG A 255 13.51 32.96 -27.58
C ARG A 255 13.04 31.52 -27.42
N PHE A 256 13.88 30.65 -26.86
CA PHE A 256 13.51 29.26 -26.60
C PHE A 256 12.27 29.18 -25.71
N ASP A 257 11.22 28.59 -26.28
CA ASP A 257 9.84 28.51 -25.77
C ASP A 257 9.12 27.26 -26.34
N GLY A 258 9.89 26.29 -26.84
CA GLY A 258 9.42 25.06 -27.50
C GLY A 258 9.51 23.80 -26.63
N GLU A 259 9.92 23.96 -25.36
CA GLU A 259 10.27 22.88 -24.45
C GLU A 259 9.16 21.86 -24.22
N GLN A 260 7.96 22.29 -23.83
CA GLN A 260 6.82 21.39 -23.62
C GLN A 260 6.40 20.71 -24.93
N ALA A 261 6.48 21.39 -26.07
CA ALA A 261 6.02 20.86 -27.35
C ALA A 261 6.88 19.67 -27.80
N ALA A 262 8.20 19.72 -27.56
CA ALA A 262 9.10 18.58 -27.79
C ALA A 262 8.83 17.43 -26.79
N ALA A 263 8.73 17.73 -25.49
CA ALA A 263 8.43 16.73 -24.46
C ALA A 263 7.10 16.00 -24.70
N LEU A 264 6.07 16.72 -25.14
CA LEU A 264 4.76 16.13 -25.45
C LEU A 264 4.84 15.13 -26.60
N GLN A 265 5.70 15.35 -27.60
CA GLN A 265 5.92 14.35 -28.64
C GLN A 265 6.61 13.09 -28.09
N TRP A 266 7.57 13.24 -27.17
CA TRP A 266 8.26 12.10 -26.56
C TRP A 266 7.40 11.32 -25.57
N VAL A 267 6.63 11.98 -24.70
CA VAL A 267 5.81 11.29 -23.69
C VAL A 267 4.74 10.44 -24.36
N HIS A 268 4.07 10.96 -25.39
CA HIS A 268 3.10 10.19 -26.17
C HIS A 268 3.75 9.05 -26.96
N ALA A 269 4.98 9.23 -27.47
CA ALA A 269 5.71 8.18 -28.18
C ALA A 269 6.08 7.02 -27.23
N LEU A 270 6.60 7.33 -26.04
CA LEU A 270 6.96 6.35 -25.00
C LEU A 270 5.71 5.66 -24.42
N SER A 271 4.64 6.42 -24.15
CA SER A 271 3.34 5.91 -23.72
C SER A 271 2.75 4.95 -24.75
N ALA A 272 2.77 5.31 -26.03
CA ALA A 272 2.32 4.44 -27.12
C ALA A 272 3.18 3.18 -27.27
N ALA A 273 4.52 3.28 -27.14
CA ALA A 273 5.43 2.15 -27.25
C ALA A 273 5.21 1.06 -26.19
N GLY A 274 4.70 1.43 -25.01
CA GLY A 274 4.27 0.51 -23.96
C GLY A 274 2.80 0.07 -24.03
N GLY A 275 1.96 0.68 -24.88
CA GLY A 275 0.51 0.51 -24.78
C GLY A 275 -0.06 1.08 -23.47
N ASN A 276 0.54 2.15 -22.97
CA ASN A 276 0.30 2.68 -21.63
C ASN A 276 -1.01 3.48 -21.53
N GLN A 277 -1.61 3.88 -22.66
CA GLN A 277 -2.75 4.81 -22.76
C GLN A 277 -3.82 4.67 -21.66
N ASP A 278 -4.19 3.44 -21.27
CA ASP A 278 -5.20 3.15 -20.25
C ASP A 278 -4.63 2.26 -19.11
N THR A 279 -3.32 2.04 -19.03
CA THR A 279 -2.68 1.01 -18.17
C THR A 279 -1.54 1.57 -17.30
N ALA A 280 -0.88 2.65 -17.73
CA ALA A 280 0.12 3.38 -16.95
C ALA A 280 0.16 4.85 -17.38
N MET A 281 0.50 5.75 -16.47
CA MET A 281 0.69 7.17 -16.76
C MET A 281 2.14 7.41 -17.19
N CYS A 282 2.38 8.22 -18.22
CA CYS A 282 3.73 8.68 -18.56
C CYS A 282 3.90 10.18 -18.28
N TYR A 283 5.04 10.55 -17.69
CA TYR A 283 5.38 11.95 -17.42
C TYR A 283 6.81 12.27 -17.88
N ILE A 284 7.07 13.47 -18.42
CA ILE A 284 8.43 13.94 -18.69
C ILE A 284 8.77 15.16 -17.83
N ASN A 285 9.82 15.01 -17.02
CA ASN A 285 10.42 16.13 -16.31
C ASN A 285 11.40 16.85 -17.25
N ILE A 286 11.15 18.13 -17.50
CA ILE A 286 11.95 18.99 -18.35
C ILE A 286 13.02 19.67 -17.48
N ILE A 287 14.29 19.33 -17.69
CA ILE A 287 15.42 19.79 -16.88
C ILE A 287 16.40 20.58 -17.75
N GLY A 288 16.99 21.66 -17.20
CA GLY A 288 18.02 22.47 -17.87
C GLY A 288 17.54 23.73 -18.58
N VAL A 289 16.22 23.85 -18.79
CA VAL A 289 15.58 25.04 -19.37
C VAL A 289 14.40 25.49 -18.50
N PRO A 290 14.05 26.78 -18.46
CA PRO A 290 12.77 27.21 -17.91
C PRO A 290 11.64 26.54 -18.68
N ALA A 291 10.71 25.90 -17.98
CA ALA A 291 9.55 25.25 -18.58
C ALA A 291 8.32 25.47 -17.69
N GLY A 292 7.15 25.55 -18.31
CA GLY A 292 5.88 25.38 -17.61
C GLY A 292 5.55 23.90 -17.41
N GLY A 293 4.27 23.59 -17.39
CA GLY A 293 3.74 22.24 -17.54
C GLY A 293 2.75 22.15 -18.70
N GLN A 294 2.41 20.93 -19.09
CA GLN A 294 1.21 20.62 -19.88
C GLN A 294 0.89 19.12 -19.76
N ALA A 295 -0.36 18.79 -19.44
CA ALA A 295 -0.80 17.40 -19.32
C ALA A 295 -2.25 17.17 -19.76
N GLY A 296 -2.62 15.89 -19.88
CA GLY A 296 -3.96 15.47 -20.29
C GLY A 296 -4.01 14.01 -20.72
N GLY A 297 -5.19 13.40 -20.62
CA GLY A 297 -5.42 12.08 -21.22
C GLY A 297 -4.68 10.90 -20.57
N PHE A 298 -4.19 11.09 -19.33
CA PHE A 298 -3.33 10.19 -18.54
C PHE A 298 -1.82 10.27 -18.84
N ASP A 299 -1.36 11.28 -19.59
CA ASP A 299 0.07 11.60 -19.76
C ASP A 299 0.35 13.08 -19.42
N GLY A 300 1.62 13.47 -19.23
CA GLY A 300 1.99 14.86 -18.93
C GLY A 300 3.46 15.24 -19.08
N VAL A 301 3.77 16.53 -19.03
CA VAL A 301 5.13 17.08 -19.02
C VAL A 301 5.23 18.30 -18.11
N GLY A 302 6.41 18.59 -17.56
CA GLY A 302 6.65 19.85 -16.86
C GLY A 302 8.03 19.96 -16.22
N ALA A 303 8.37 21.14 -15.70
CA ALA A 303 9.57 21.31 -14.88
C ALA A 303 9.45 20.57 -13.52
N PRO A 304 10.55 20.08 -12.92
CA PRO A 304 10.55 19.40 -11.63
C PRO A 304 10.29 20.39 -10.47
N GLY A 305 9.03 20.74 -10.27
CA GLY A 305 8.56 21.54 -9.14
C GLY A 305 7.19 21.07 -8.68
N VAL A 306 7.02 20.85 -7.37
CA VAL A 306 5.82 20.23 -6.76
C VAL A 306 4.51 20.90 -7.21
N GLY A 307 4.48 22.23 -7.28
CA GLY A 307 3.29 22.99 -7.70
C GLY A 307 2.95 22.90 -9.19
N ILE A 308 3.93 22.60 -10.05
CA ILE A 308 3.70 22.29 -11.46
C ILE A 308 3.22 20.85 -11.55
N LEU A 309 3.95 19.91 -10.96
CA LEU A 309 3.59 18.48 -10.95
C LEU A 309 2.15 18.25 -10.48
N ASN A 310 1.77 18.77 -9.31
CA ASN A 310 0.41 18.61 -8.78
C ASN A 310 -0.66 19.22 -9.71
N HIS A 311 -0.42 20.40 -10.30
CA HIS A 311 -1.35 21.02 -11.25
C HIS A 311 -1.52 20.20 -12.54
N GLU A 312 -0.41 19.80 -13.16
CA GLU A 312 -0.42 19.05 -14.41
C GLU A 312 -0.98 17.63 -14.22
N LEU A 313 -0.67 16.96 -13.12
CA LEU A 313 -1.26 15.65 -12.87
C LEU A 313 -2.79 15.75 -12.62
N GLY A 314 -3.28 16.88 -12.11
CA GLY A 314 -4.71 17.20 -12.14
C GLY A 314 -5.30 17.21 -13.56
N HIS A 315 -4.60 17.81 -14.53
CA HIS A 315 -4.97 17.72 -15.95
C HIS A 315 -4.83 16.31 -16.54
N ALA A 316 -3.78 15.56 -16.18
CA ALA A 316 -3.62 14.15 -16.58
C ALA A 316 -4.80 13.29 -16.10
N LEU A 317 -5.37 13.64 -14.93
CA LEU A 317 -6.59 13.06 -14.35
C LEU A 317 -7.88 13.78 -14.78
N SER A 318 -7.84 14.46 -15.93
CA SER A 318 -8.98 15.09 -16.62
C SER A 318 -9.64 16.29 -15.93
N LEU A 319 -9.00 16.92 -14.94
CA LEU A 319 -9.51 18.17 -14.37
C LEU A 319 -9.24 19.36 -15.32
N PRO A 320 -10.19 20.27 -15.54
CA PRO A 320 -9.97 21.54 -16.25
C PRO A 320 -9.52 22.65 -15.29
N HIS A 321 -9.15 23.82 -15.82
CA HIS A 321 -9.03 25.03 -15.00
C HIS A 321 -10.41 25.45 -14.46
N TRP A 322 -10.61 25.30 -13.15
CA TRP A 322 -11.92 25.50 -12.52
C TRP A 322 -12.43 26.95 -12.61
N GLY A 323 -11.55 27.96 -12.69
CA GLY A 323 -11.95 29.35 -12.84
C GLY A 323 -12.76 29.62 -14.12
N ASN A 324 -12.50 28.87 -15.18
CA ASN A 324 -13.20 28.93 -16.46
C ASN A 324 -14.41 27.98 -16.55
N ASN A 325 -14.68 27.18 -15.52
CA ASN A 325 -15.76 26.19 -15.51
C ASN A 325 -16.92 26.66 -14.61
N ALA A 326 -18.09 26.87 -15.24
CA ALA A 326 -19.31 27.29 -14.54
C ALA A 326 -19.95 26.19 -13.68
N ASN A 327 -19.55 24.93 -13.84
CA ASN A 327 -20.08 23.79 -13.08
C ASN A 327 -19.29 23.52 -11.79
N TYR A 328 -18.15 24.21 -11.57
CA TYR A 328 -17.37 24.02 -10.34
C TYR A 328 -18.08 24.69 -9.14
N PRO A 329 -18.38 23.96 -8.05
CA PRO A 329 -19.28 24.46 -7.01
C PRO A 329 -18.63 25.46 -6.03
N TYR A 330 -17.30 25.51 -5.94
CA TYR A 330 -16.61 26.26 -4.88
C TYR A 330 -16.00 27.56 -5.41
N ARG A 331 -16.76 28.65 -5.27
CA ARG A 331 -16.34 29.98 -5.69
C ARG A 331 -16.90 31.09 -4.79
N GLY A 332 -16.05 32.06 -4.46
CA GLY A 332 -16.41 33.24 -3.67
C GLY A 332 -16.52 32.96 -2.17
N GLU A 333 -17.07 33.91 -1.43
CA GLU A 333 -17.34 33.71 0.00
C GLU A 333 -18.42 32.64 0.19
N MET A 334 -18.13 31.61 0.99
CA MET A 334 -19.04 30.49 1.25
C MET A 334 -18.96 30.11 2.73
N HIS A 335 -20.10 29.82 3.35
CA HIS A 335 -20.21 29.43 4.78
C HIS A 335 -19.66 30.47 5.79
N GLY A 336 -19.48 31.74 5.37
CA GLY A 336 -18.87 32.79 6.19
C GLY A 336 -17.33 32.80 6.16
N ILE A 337 -16.71 31.94 5.35
CA ILE A 337 -15.27 31.91 5.08
C ILE A 337 -15.01 32.68 3.77
N PRO A 338 -14.10 33.68 3.76
CA PRO A 338 -13.76 34.40 2.53
C PRO A 338 -12.99 33.52 1.53
N ALA A 339 -13.14 33.84 0.24
CA ALA A 339 -12.31 33.26 -0.81
C ALA A 339 -10.87 33.80 -0.77
N PRO A 340 -9.88 33.06 -1.29
CA PRO A 340 -8.57 33.59 -1.64
C PRO A 340 -8.66 34.55 -2.84
N GLU A 341 -7.58 35.27 -3.16
CA GLU A 341 -7.53 36.29 -4.22
C GLU A 341 -8.06 35.81 -5.57
N GLN A 342 -7.79 34.55 -5.90
CA GLN A 342 -8.43 33.85 -7.00
C GLN A 342 -9.68 33.18 -6.43
N GLU A 343 -10.87 33.67 -6.79
CA GLU A 343 -12.15 33.29 -6.16
C GLU A 343 -12.47 31.77 -6.14
N THR A 344 -11.68 30.91 -6.77
CA THR A 344 -11.91 29.46 -6.91
C THR A 344 -11.04 28.66 -5.95
N HIS A 345 -11.66 27.93 -5.02
CA HIS A 345 -11.01 27.35 -3.84
C HIS A 345 -11.33 25.86 -3.64
N VAL A 346 -10.78 25.25 -2.59
CA VAL A 346 -10.92 23.82 -2.26
C VAL A 346 -12.29 23.40 -1.70
N GLY A 347 -13.20 24.35 -1.43
CA GLY A 347 -14.50 24.06 -0.82
C GLY A 347 -14.49 23.99 0.72
N PRO A 348 -15.61 23.64 1.36
CA PRO A 348 -15.77 23.64 2.82
C PRO A 348 -15.37 22.34 3.52
N THR A 349 -15.10 21.27 2.76
CA THR A 349 -14.81 19.94 3.28
C THR A 349 -13.34 19.83 3.70
N TRP A 350 -13.09 19.25 4.86
CA TRP A 350 -11.72 18.99 5.33
C TRP A 350 -11.10 17.82 4.58
N ALA A 351 -9.84 17.97 4.19
CA ALA A 351 -9.04 16.86 3.68
C ALA A 351 -8.54 15.98 4.84
N PHE A 352 -8.11 14.75 4.54
CA PHE A 352 -7.56 13.82 5.53
C PHE A 352 -6.36 13.07 4.95
N ASP A 353 -5.27 13.03 5.69
CA ASP A 353 -4.06 12.28 5.36
C ASP A 353 -3.97 11.03 6.25
N ILE A 354 -4.18 9.84 5.66
CA ILE A 354 -4.10 8.58 6.40
C ILE A 354 -2.69 8.31 6.96
N PRO A 355 -1.58 8.46 6.22
CA PRO A 355 -0.25 8.11 6.73
C PRO A 355 0.15 8.82 8.02
N THR A 356 -0.23 10.10 8.17
CA THR A 356 0.01 10.89 9.39
C THR A 356 -1.21 10.98 10.31
N MET A 357 -2.34 10.39 9.93
CA MET A 357 -3.65 10.51 10.59
C MET A 357 -4.09 11.97 10.79
N THR A 358 -3.76 12.87 9.87
CA THR A 358 -3.97 14.32 10.04
C THR A 358 -5.26 14.81 9.37
N PHE A 359 -6.09 15.54 10.11
CA PHE A 359 -7.17 16.36 9.55
C PHE A 359 -6.60 17.67 8.97
N ILE A 360 -6.89 17.93 7.70
CA ILE A 360 -6.34 19.06 6.94
C ILE A 360 -7.46 20.08 6.71
N PRO A 361 -7.44 21.26 7.35
CA PRO A 361 -8.48 22.26 7.18
C PRO A 361 -8.54 22.81 5.74
N PRO A 362 -9.74 23.22 5.27
CA PRO A 362 -9.91 23.85 3.96
C PRO A 362 -9.42 25.32 3.95
N THR A 363 -9.11 25.89 5.12
CA THR A 363 -8.65 27.28 5.29
C THR A 363 -7.14 27.38 5.47
N VAL A 364 -6.57 28.50 5.02
CA VAL A 364 -5.15 28.85 5.21
C VAL A 364 -4.87 29.02 6.70
N GLN A 365 -3.82 28.37 7.19
CA GLN A 365 -3.44 28.36 8.61
C GLN A 365 -2.31 29.38 8.87
N ALA A 366 -2.12 29.76 10.14
CA ALA A 366 -1.09 30.73 10.53
C ALA A 366 0.37 30.28 10.21
N ASN A 367 0.58 28.97 10.03
CA ASN A 367 1.86 28.36 9.64
C ASN A 367 1.99 28.07 8.14
N SER A 368 1.05 28.53 7.30
CA SER A 368 1.14 28.42 5.84
C SER A 368 2.15 29.41 5.26
N ASP A 369 2.90 28.97 4.25
CA ASP A 369 3.96 29.74 3.58
C ASP A 369 3.46 31.06 2.95
N ARG A 370 2.22 31.03 2.42
CA ARG A 370 1.52 32.16 1.78
C ARG A 370 0.01 32.00 1.96
N GLY A 371 -0.74 33.00 1.48
CA GLY A 371 -2.19 33.10 1.61
C GLY A 371 -2.57 34.09 2.71
N VAL A 372 -3.86 34.16 3.02
CA VAL A 372 -4.40 35.00 4.10
C VAL A 372 -5.06 34.06 5.10
N GLU A 373 -4.57 34.05 6.33
CA GLU A 373 -5.09 33.20 7.41
C GLU A 373 -6.63 33.31 7.53
N GLY A 374 -7.31 32.17 7.60
CA GLY A 374 -8.77 32.11 7.72
C GLY A 374 -9.57 32.29 6.41
N THR A 375 -8.93 32.52 5.26
CA THR A 375 -9.58 32.34 3.93
C THR A 375 -9.51 30.88 3.50
N TYR A 376 -10.35 30.44 2.56
CA TYR A 376 -10.13 29.13 1.91
C TYR A 376 -8.77 29.05 1.21
N LYS A 377 -8.19 27.85 1.15
CA LYS A 377 -7.01 27.52 0.32
C LYS A 377 -7.38 27.58 -1.17
N ALA A 378 -6.49 28.07 -2.01
CA ALA A 378 -6.75 28.17 -3.45
C ALA A 378 -6.77 26.76 -4.10
N SER A 379 -7.61 26.60 -5.11
CA SER A 379 -7.66 25.35 -5.88
C SER A 379 -6.32 25.10 -6.62
N PRO A 380 -5.74 23.88 -6.57
CA PRO A 380 -4.60 23.51 -7.41
C PRO A 380 -4.82 23.87 -8.88
N MET A 381 -6.04 23.67 -9.39
CA MET A 381 -6.44 23.92 -10.78
C MET A 381 -6.75 25.39 -11.11
N GLN A 382 -6.54 26.34 -10.18
CA GLN A 382 -6.76 27.77 -10.46
C GLN A 382 -5.75 28.72 -9.80
N GLY A 383 -4.89 28.23 -8.90
CA GLY A 383 -3.80 29.00 -8.26
C GLY A 383 -2.42 28.35 -8.27
N GLY A 384 -2.24 27.24 -9.00
CA GLY A 384 -1.03 26.40 -8.96
C GLY A 384 -1.07 25.39 -7.81
N GLY A 385 -0.26 24.32 -7.88
CA GLY A 385 -0.35 23.20 -6.95
C GLY A 385 0.20 23.42 -5.53
N THR A 386 0.78 24.60 -5.23
CA THR A 386 1.43 24.93 -3.95
C THR A 386 1.24 26.40 -3.58
N GLY A 387 1.31 26.72 -2.29
CA GLY A 387 1.53 28.07 -1.77
C GLY A 387 0.89 28.35 -0.42
N ASP A 388 -0.26 27.74 -0.14
CA ASP A 388 -1.08 28.00 1.07
C ASP A 388 -1.48 26.71 1.82
N GLN A 389 -0.82 25.59 1.51
CA GLN A 389 -0.82 24.43 2.39
C GLN A 389 -0.04 24.74 3.69
N GLU A 390 -0.32 23.98 4.73
CA GLU A 390 0.34 24.04 6.03
C GLU A 390 1.56 23.10 6.10
N GLU A 391 2.61 23.51 6.81
CA GLU A 391 3.72 22.61 7.13
C GLU A 391 3.23 21.40 7.94
N PRO A 392 3.69 20.16 7.64
CA PRO A 392 4.80 19.80 6.76
C PRO A 392 4.40 19.44 5.31
N PHE A 393 3.18 19.74 4.87
CA PHE A 393 2.71 19.35 3.53
C PHE A 393 3.40 20.16 2.43
N LEU A 394 3.82 19.47 1.37
CA LEU A 394 4.49 20.05 0.21
C LEU A 394 3.50 20.62 -0.80
N MET A 395 2.23 20.17 -0.81
CA MET A 395 1.25 20.59 -1.82
C MET A 395 -0.18 20.80 -1.33
N ARG A 396 -0.91 21.64 -2.07
CA ARG A 396 -2.35 21.85 -1.90
C ARG A 396 -3.12 20.56 -2.18
N HIS A 397 -4.11 20.25 -1.35
CA HIS A 397 -5.09 19.23 -1.68
C HIS A 397 -6.04 19.73 -2.78
N PHE A 398 -6.54 18.81 -3.60
CA PHE A 398 -7.71 19.08 -4.45
C PHE A 398 -8.96 19.14 -3.59
N SER A 399 -10.01 19.83 -4.05
CA SER A 399 -11.33 19.75 -3.43
C SER A 399 -11.91 18.33 -3.45
N ASP A 400 -12.83 18.03 -2.55
CA ASP A 400 -13.63 16.79 -2.58
C ASP A 400 -14.32 16.57 -3.93
N TYR A 401 -14.87 17.63 -4.54
CA TYR A 401 -15.42 17.62 -5.89
C TYR A 401 -14.35 17.26 -6.93
N GLY A 402 -13.16 17.87 -6.83
CA GLY A 402 -12.02 17.56 -7.72
C GLY A 402 -11.59 16.10 -7.60
N VAL A 403 -11.42 15.59 -6.37
CA VAL A 403 -11.07 14.20 -6.09
C VAL A 403 -12.16 13.25 -6.59
N ASN A 404 -13.44 13.56 -6.40
CA ASN A 404 -14.55 12.77 -6.94
C ASN A 404 -14.49 12.70 -8.48
N GLN A 405 -14.19 13.82 -9.17
CA GLN A 405 -13.99 13.80 -10.62
C GLN A 405 -12.75 12.99 -11.05
N MET A 406 -11.63 13.10 -10.31
CA MET A 406 -10.41 12.29 -10.55
C MET A 406 -10.71 10.79 -10.37
N GLN A 407 -11.47 10.40 -9.34
CA GLN A 407 -11.85 9.01 -9.08
C GLN A 407 -12.73 8.45 -10.20
N ASN A 408 -13.77 9.18 -10.60
CA ASN A 408 -14.63 8.80 -11.71
C ASN A 408 -13.85 8.68 -13.02
N TYR A 409 -12.90 9.59 -13.28
CA TYR A 409 -11.99 9.48 -14.41
C TYR A 409 -11.16 8.19 -14.34
N LEU A 410 -10.46 7.96 -13.23
CA LEU A 410 -9.61 6.79 -13.01
C LEU A 410 -10.36 5.47 -13.19
N GLU A 411 -11.55 5.32 -12.64
CA GLU A 411 -12.39 4.13 -12.82
C GLU A 411 -12.78 3.91 -14.30
N SER A 412 -13.07 4.98 -15.04
CA SER A 412 -13.38 4.90 -16.48
C SER A 412 -12.14 4.72 -17.36
N LYS A 413 -10.96 5.08 -16.84
CA LYS A 413 -9.70 5.18 -17.58
C LYS A 413 -8.86 3.93 -17.44
N VAL A 414 -8.57 3.51 -16.20
CA VAL A 414 -7.63 2.43 -15.89
C VAL A 414 -8.21 1.06 -16.28
N ALA A 415 -7.40 0.29 -17.00
CA ALA A 415 -7.66 -1.08 -17.39
C ALA A 415 -6.69 -2.02 -16.68
N ILE A 416 -7.17 -3.21 -16.29
CA ILE A 416 -6.34 -4.28 -15.74
C ILE A 416 -6.31 -5.48 -16.69
N SER A 417 -5.24 -6.27 -16.62
CA SER A 417 -5.14 -7.56 -17.28
C SER A 417 -5.60 -8.68 -16.33
N ARG A 418 -6.38 -9.62 -16.84
CA ARG A 418 -6.77 -10.87 -16.14
C ARG A 418 -7.02 -11.96 -17.16
N ASP A 419 -6.57 -13.19 -16.90
CA ASP A 419 -6.82 -14.35 -17.76
C ASP A 419 -6.38 -14.16 -19.24
N GLY A 420 -5.39 -13.29 -19.50
CA GLY A 420 -4.93 -12.92 -20.84
C GLY A 420 -5.83 -11.92 -21.59
N GLY A 421 -6.87 -11.38 -20.94
CA GLY A 421 -7.74 -10.33 -21.45
C GLY A 421 -7.63 -9.01 -20.67
N TRP A 422 -8.04 -7.92 -21.29
CA TRP A 422 -8.03 -6.58 -20.69
C TRP A 422 -9.44 -6.14 -20.29
N PHE A 423 -9.59 -5.55 -19.11
CA PHE A 423 -10.88 -5.17 -18.52
C PHE A 423 -10.85 -3.78 -17.88
N LYS A 424 -11.91 -3.00 -18.10
CA LYS A 424 -12.20 -1.78 -17.33
C LYS A 424 -13.17 -2.05 -16.18
N TRP A 425 -13.21 -1.13 -15.23
CA TRP A 425 -14.22 -1.11 -14.19
C TRP A 425 -15.63 -1.07 -14.80
N ASN A 426 -16.55 -1.76 -14.14
CA ASN A 426 -17.96 -1.73 -14.43
C ASN A 426 -18.67 -1.32 -13.14
N ASP A 427 -19.04 -0.05 -13.02
CA ASP A 427 -19.64 0.47 -11.79
C ASP A 427 -21.03 -0.15 -11.51
N SER A 428 -21.72 -0.68 -12.52
CA SER A 428 -23.03 -1.32 -12.36
C SER A 428 -22.97 -2.70 -11.70
N ASN A 429 -21.85 -3.41 -11.78
CA ASN A 429 -21.63 -4.67 -11.06
C ASN A 429 -20.44 -4.61 -10.07
N LYS A 430 -19.86 -3.43 -9.91
CA LYS A 430 -18.72 -3.11 -9.04
C LYS A 430 -17.53 -4.07 -9.20
N SER A 431 -17.14 -4.34 -10.44
CA SER A 431 -15.98 -5.20 -10.74
C SER A 431 -15.23 -4.80 -12.02
N TYR A 432 -13.97 -5.20 -12.15
CA TYR A 432 -13.24 -5.17 -13.42
C TYR A 432 -13.73 -6.30 -14.33
N SER A 433 -14.81 -6.02 -15.08
CA SER A 433 -15.46 -7.00 -15.95
C SER A 433 -15.88 -6.45 -17.32
N SER A 434 -15.65 -5.18 -17.64
CA SER A 434 -15.98 -4.62 -18.96
C SER A 434 -14.84 -4.96 -19.93
N PRO A 435 -14.99 -5.94 -20.85
CA PRO A 435 -13.88 -6.40 -21.67
C PRO A 435 -13.48 -5.35 -22.70
N ILE A 436 -12.17 -5.25 -22.94
CA ILE A 436 -11.59 -4.41 -23.97
C ILE A 436 -11.11 -5.30 -25.12
N THR A 437 -11.53 -4.98 -26.34
CA THR A 437 -11.00 -5.61 -27.56
C THR A 437 -9.57 -5.12 -27.80
N ASN A 438 -8.57 -5.88 -27.34
CA ASN A 438 -7.14 -5.58 -27.62
C ASN A 438 -6.73 -5.87 -29.08
N GLY A 439 -7.62 -6.46 -29.89
CA GLY A 439 -7.32 -6.83 -31.28
C GLY A 439 -6.14 -7.80 -31.35
N ILE A 440 -5.03 -7.35 -31.95
CA ILE A 440 -3.77 -8.11 -32.06
C ILE A 440 -2.67 -7.68 -31.08
N GLY A 441 -2.98 -6.86 -30.06
CA GLY A 441 -2.01 -6.48 -29.02
C GLY A 441 -1.11 -5.29 -29.35
N VAL A 442 -1.59 -4.37 -30.18
CA VAL A 442 -0.88 -3.11 -30.55
C VAL A 442 -1.26 -1.91 -29.70
N ARG A 443 -2.36 -2.00 -28.93
CA ARG A 443 -2.89 -0.89 -28.12
C ARG A 443 -2.73 -1.12 -26.62
N TYR A 444 -2.96 -2.36 -26.16
CA TYR A 444 -2.67 -2.77 -24.79
C TYR A 444 -1.58 -3.84 -24.83
N PRO A 445 -0.71 -3.91 -23.81
CA PRO A 445 0.41 -4.83 -23.76
C PRO A 445 0.04 -6.29 -24.06
N ILE A 446 0.93 -6.98 -24.76
CA ILE A 446 0.97 -8.45 -24.83
C ILE A 446 1.79 -9.05 -23.68
N GLU A 447 2.74 -8.28 -23.14
CA GLU A 447 3.51 -8.59 -21.94
C GLU A 447 3.70 -7.32 -21.12
N GLN A 448 3.60 -7.46 -19.80
CA GLN A 448 3.68 -6.34 -18.84
C GLN A 448 4.88 -6.49 -17.91
N ASP A 449 5.32 -5.35 -17.36
CA ASP A 449 6.26 -5.27 -16.23
C ASP A 449 7.60 -5.99 -16.48
N VAL A 450 8.04 -6.03 -17.74
CA VAL A 450 9.31 -6.61 -18.20
C VAL A 450 10.37 -5.54 -18.39
N GLN A 451 11.66 -5.91 -18.33
CA GLN A 451 12.75 -4.99 -18.67
C GLN A 451 12.76 -4.69 -20.17
N VAL A 452 12.64 -3.41 -20.53
CA VAL A 452 12.58 -2.92 -21.92
C VAL A 452 13.66 -1.90 -22.24
N ILE A 453 14.02 -1.81 -23.53
CA ILE A 453 14.81 -0.72 -24.09
C ILE A 453 13.93 0.00 -25.11
N SER A 454 13.64 1.28 -24.89
CA SER A 454 12.87 2.10 -25.83
C SER A 454 13.77 2.74 -26.88
N VAL A 455 13.38 2.62 -28.15
CA VAL A 455 14.06 3.29 -29.27
C VAL A 455 13.10 4.28 -29.90
N MET A 456 13.45 5.56 -29.88
CA MET A 456 12.59 6.68 -30.29
C MET A 456 13.19 7.42 -31.49
N ALA A 457 12.33 7.79 -32.45
CA ALA A 457 12.69 8.48 -33.68
C ALA A 457 11.74 9.65 -33.95
N ALA A 458 12.31 10.79 -34.36
CA ALA A 458 11.59 11.85 -35.05
C ALA A 458 11.65 11.59 -36.56
N THR A 459 10.52 11.76 -37.25
CA THR A 459 10.32 11.43 -38.67
C THR A 459 9.61 12.56 -39.41
N SER A 460 10.11 12.95 -40.58
CA SER A 460 9.49 13.94 -41.48
C SER A 460 9.94 13.73 -42.93
N LEU A 461 9.01 13.89 -43.89
CA LEU A 461 9.34 14.01 -45.32
C LEU A 461 9.31 15.46 -45.83
N ALA A 462 8.64 16.37 -45.11
CA ALA A 462 8.57 17.79 -45.43
C ALA A 462 9.94 18.50 -45.27
N ASP A 463 10.75 18.05 -44.32
CA ASP A 463 12.17 18.42 -44.24
C ASP A 463 13.00 17.21 -43.79
N MET A 464 13.74 16.64 -44.75
CA MET A 464 14.52 15.42 -44.54
C MET A 464 15.60 15.56 -43.44
N ASN A 465 16.01 16.78 -43.08
CA ASN A 465 17.02 17.04 -42.05
C ASN A 465 16.47 16.89 -40.61
N LEU A 466 15.15 16.81 -40.45
CA LEU A 466 14.47 16.64 -39.15
C LEU A 466 14.36 15.17 -38.73
N ASN A 467 14.68 14.23 -39.61
CA ASN A 467 14.76 12.81 -39.25
C ASN A 467 15.90 12.61 -38.26
N MET A 468 15.62 11.98 -37.11
CA MET A 468 16.59 11.83 -36.05
C MET A 468 16.27 10.64 -35.14
N LEU A 469 17.29 9.89 -34.76
CA LEU A 469 17.24 8.93 -33.65
C LEU A 469 17.60 9.62 -32.33
N TYR A 470 16.80 9.40 -31.30
CA TYR A 470 17.19 9.70 -29.93
C TYR A 470 18.02 8.53 -29.38
N PRO A 471 18.92 8.75 -28.39
CA PRO A 471 19.61 7.67 -27.72
C PRO A 471 18.62 6.62 -27.18
N PRO A 472 18.88 5.30 -27.35
CA PRO A 472 18.04 4.27 -26.75
C PRO A 472 17.97 4.43 -25.23
N ILE A 473 16.77 4.31 -24.67
CA ILE A 473 16.48 4.50 -23.24
C ILE A 473 16.28 3.14 -22.59
N GLY A 474 17.08 2.82 -21.57
CA GLY A 474 16.93 1.60 -20.76
C GLY A 474 18.20 0.77 -20.64
N PRO A 475 18.13 -0.42 -20.01
CA PRO A 475 16.90 -1.12 -19.60
C PRO A 475 16.10 -0.37 -18.52
N TYR A 476 14.77 -0.48 -18.52
CA TYR A 476 13.90 -0.05 -17.42
C TYR A 476 12.61 -0.90 -17.39
N GLN A 477 11.80 -0.87 -16.32
CA GLN A 477 10.60 -1.71 -16.27
C GLN A 477 9.47 -1.09 -17.10
N GLY A 478 8.96 -1.84 -18.06
CA GLY A 478 7.91 -1.39 -18.97
C GLY A 478 7.15 -2.53 -19.61
N ASN A 479 6.45 -2.18 -20.69
CA ASN A 479 5.48 -3.06 -21.36
C ASN A 479 5.90 -3.31 -22.81
N LEU A 480 5.50 -4.46 -23.36
CA LEU A 480 5.68 -4.79 -24.77
C LEU A 480 4.32 -4.88 -25.47
N ILE A 481 4.22 -4.19 -26.62
CA ILE A 481 3.15 -4.37 -27.60
C ILE A 481 3.66 -5.19 -28.80
N LEU A 482 2.74 -5.67 -29.64
CA LEU A 482 3.11 -6.31 -30.90
C LEU A 482 3.80 -5.31 -31.85
N THR A 483 4.91 -5.73 -32.44
CA THR A 483 5.66 -5.01 -33.48
C THR A 483 5.78 -5.87 -34.73
N PHE A 484 6.14 -5.27 -35.88
CA PHE A 484 5.96 -5.87 -37.21
C PHE A 484 7.20 -5.75 -38.09
N ASP A 485 7.66 -6.85 -38.70
CA ASP A 485 8.77 -6.83 -39.65
C ASP A 485 8.28 -6.56 -41.09
N PRO A 486 8.75 -5.49 -41.78
CA PRO A 486 8.34 -5.20 -43.16
C PRO A 486 8.74 -6.29 -44.18
N ASN A 487 9.65 -7.20 -43.84
CA ASN A 487 9.98 -8.35 -44.68
C ASN A 487 8.92 -9.46 -44.63
N ASN A 488 8.19 -9.58 -43.52
CA ASN A 488 7.18 -10.62 -43.30
C ASN A 488 5.81 -10.20 -43.86
N GLU A 489 5.22 -11.04 -44.71
CA GLU A 489 3.94 -10.76 -45.36
C GLU A 489 2.75 -10.78 -44.39
N ASP A 490 2.76 -11.67 -43.39
CA ASP A 490 1.71 -11.72 -42.38
C ASP A 490 1.76 -10.49 -41.46
N ASP A 491 2.96 -10.07 -41.06
CA ASP A 491 3.18 -8.85 -40.26
C ASP A 491 2.74 -7.60 -41.02
N ARG A 492 3.05 -7.49 -42.32
CA ARG A 492 2.56 -6.41 -43.19
C ARG A 492 1.04 -6.35 -43.23
N ASN A 493 0.39 -7.48 -43.51
CA ASN A 493 -1.07 -7.59 -43.55
C ASN A 493 -1.72 -7.23 -42.20
N ALA A 494 -1.11 -7.63 -41.08
CA ALA A 494 -1.56 -7.28 -39.75
C ALA A 494 -1.37 -5.78 -39.44
N ALA A 495 -0.20 -5.21 -39.78
CA ALA A 495 0.13 -3.81 -39.54
C ALA A 495 -0.78 -2.85 -40.32
N ALA A 496 -1.07 -3.15 -41.60
CA ALA A 496 -1.93 -2.34 -42.47
C ALA A 496 -3.33 -2.10 -41.89
N ASN A 497 -3.86 -3.07 -41.12
CA ASN A 497 -5.21 -3.02 -40.58
C ASN A 497 -5.28 -2.52 -39.11
N ASN A 498 -4.16 -2.48 -38.38
CA ASN A 498 -4.17 -2.31 -36.92
C ASN A 498 -3.12 -1.32 -36.37
N TYR A 499 -2.03 -1.06 -37.10
CA TYR A 499 -0.85 -0.35 -36.57
C TYR A 499 -0.44 0.87 -37.40
N CYS A 500 -0.43 0.74 -38.73
CA CYS A 500 -0.07 1.86 -39.59
C CYS A 500 -1.16 2.95 -39.57
N PRO A 501 -0.80 4.24 -39.60
CA PRO A 501 -1.77 5.30 -39.82
C PRO A 501 -2.37 5.19 -41.23
N ALA A 502 -3.49 5.86 -41.47
CA ALA A 502 -4.24 5.78 -42.73
C ALA A 502 -3.47 6.24 -43.99
N ALA A 503 -2.30 6.87 -43.83
CA ALA A 503 -1.40 7.29 -44.89
C ALA A 503 -0.11 6.43 -44.98
N GLY A 504 -0.08 5.25 -44.35
CA GLY A 504 1.01 4.28 -44.47
C GLY A 504 2.05 4.29 -43.34
N CYS A 505 2.86 3.23 -43.28
CA CYS A 505 4.07 3.16 -42.46
C CYS A 505 5.27 3.49 -43.36
N ASP A 506 5.63 4.77 -43.47
CA ASP A 506 6.70 5.25 -44.36
C ASP A 506 8.13 5.12 -43.78
N PHE A 507 8.23 4.72 -42.51
CA PHE A 507 9.49 4.64 -41.78
C PHE A 507 9.63 3.30 -41.07
N SER A 508 10.88 2.83 -40.96
CA SER A 508 11.23 1.61 -40.21
C SER A 508 12.52 1.80 -39.42
N LEU A 509 12.67 1.06 -38.33
CA LEU A 509 13.93 0.92 -37.59
C LEU A 509 14.60 -0.41 -37.92
N ARG A 510 15.85 -0.38 -38.38
CA ARG A 510 16.71 -1.58 -38.42
C ARG A 510 17.62 -1.55 -37.20
N ILE A 511 17.52 -2.57 -36.36
CA ILE A 511 18.15 -2.61 -35.04
C ILE A 511 18.98 -3.89 -34.92
N THR A 512 20.23 -3.75 -34.50
CA THR A 512 21.06 -4.89 -34.09
C THR A 512 21.08 -4.93 -32.57
N GLN A 513 20.54 -6.01 -32.00
CA GLN A 513 20.46 -6.25 -30.57
C GLN A 513 20.98 -7.66 -30.26
N GLY A 514 21.88 -7.82 -29.28
CA GLY A 514 22.47 -9.12 -28.94
C GLY A 514 23.19 -9.82 -30.10
N GLY A 515 23.64 -9.06 -31.10
CA GLY A 515 24.23 -9.59 -32.34
C GLY A 515 23.22 -10.03 -33.42
N VAL A 516 21.91 -9.87 -33.19
CA VAL A 516 20.85 -10.18 -34.15
C VAL A 516 20.28 -8.89 -34.73
N THR A 517 20.27 -8.75 -36.06
CA THR A 517 19.63 -7.61 -36.74
C THR A 517 18.18 -7.93 -37.12
N LYS A 518 17.23 -7.12 -36.64
CA LYS A 518 15.80 -7.16 -36.98
C LYS A 518 15.39 -5.82 -37.63
N THR A 519 14.27 -5.80 -38.36
CA THR A 519 13.66 -4.56 -38.87
C THR A 519 12.23 -4.44 -38.33
N TYR A 520 11.82 -3.23 -37.95
CA TYR A 520 10.53 -2.95 -37.33
C TYR A 520 9.87 -1.78 -38.07
N MET A 521 8.63 -1.95 -38.53
CA MET A 521 7.82 -0.83 -39.05
C MET A 521 7.50 0.15 -37.93
N LEU A 522 7.47 1.45 -38.25
CA LEU A 522 7.01 2.51 -37.36
C LEU A 522 5.62 2.98 -37.76
N ALA A 523 4.75 3.25 -36.78
CA ALA A 523 3.42 3.84 -37.00
C ALA A 523 3.49 5.34 -37.38
N ALA A 524 4.27 5.68 -38.41
CA ALA A 524 4.48 7.04 -38.91
C ALA A 524 4.40 7.06 -40.44
N SER A 525 3.65 8.04 -40.95
CA SER A 525 3.58 8.43 -42.36
C SER A 525 4.23 9.81 -42.53
N GLY A 526 4.65 10.16 -43.75
CA GLY A 526 5.17 11.48 -44.07
C GLY A 526 4.58 12.06 -45.35
N ASP A 527 4.47 13.40 -45.39
CA ASP A 527 4.08 14.13 -46.60
C ASP A 527 5.31 14.86 -47.17
N PRO A 528 5.84 14.47 -48.34
CA PRO A 528 6.98 15.14 -48.97
C PRO A 528 6.63 16.51 -49.58
N ASP A 529 5.34 16.78 -49.82
CA ASP A 529 4.83 18.10 -50.23
C ASP A 529 4.35 18.93 -49.01
N GLY A 530 4.55 18.40 -47.79
CA GLY A 530 4.09 18.98 -46.54
C GLY A 530 4.79 20.28 -46.14
N ASP A 531 4.09 21.14 -45.42
CA ASP A 531 4.65 22.39 -44.90
C ASP A 531 5.41 22.17 -43.59
N ARG A 532 6.67 22.60 -43.52
CA ARG A 532 7.49 22.56 -42.29
C ARG A 532 7.00 23.51 -41.17
N PHE A 533 6.06 24.43 -41.47
CA PHE A 533 5.37 25.25 -40.47
C PHE A 533 4.10 24.57 -39.93
N ASN A 534 3.73 23.39 -40.45
CA ASN A 534 2.65 22.56 -39.91
C ASN A 534 3.22 21.56 -38.88
N GLN A 535 2.59 21.47 -37.70
CA GLN A 535 2.97 20.48 -36.68
C GLN A 535 2.81 19.04 -37.18
N ASN A 536 1.83 18.77 -38.05
CA ASN A 536 1.54 17.43 -38.55
C ASN A 536 2.57 16.91 -39.58
N SER A 537 3.51 17.75 -40.04
CA SER A 537 4.59 17.29 -40.93
C SER A 537 5.79 16.71 -40.19
N LEU A 538 5.77 16.70 -38.85
CA LEU A 538 6.72 16.04 -37.97
C LEU A 538 5.99 15.09 -37.03
N LYS A 539 6.47 13.84 -36.94
CA LYS A 539 5.98 12.88 -35.94
C LYS A 539 7.16 12.30 -35.16
N THR A 540 6.99 12.13 -33.85
CA THR A 540 7.87 11.30 -33.02
C THR A 540 7.14 10.00 -32.69
N VAL A 541 7.86 8.89 -32.79
CA VAL A 541 7.38 7.52 -32.52
C VAL A 541 8.45 6.73 -31.80
N ALA A 542 8.05 5.75 -30.99
CA ALA A 542 8.98 4.85 -30.33
C ALA A 542 8.48 3.39 -30.37
N ILE A 543 9.39 2.45 -30.16
CA ILE A 543 9.08 1.03 -29.89
C ILE A 543 9.83 0.57 -28.65
N ASN A 544 9.25 -0.38 -27.92
CA ASN A 544 9.92 -1.08 -26.83
C ASN A 544 10.47 -2.42 -27.31
N LEU A 545 11.74 -2.66 -27.03
CA LEU A 545 12.44 -3.93 -27.23
C LEU A 545 12.58 -4.64 -25.89
N ARG A 546 12.60 -5.97 -25.87
CA ARG A 546 12.91 -6.72 -24.63
C ARG A 546 14.41 -6.56 -24.32
N ALA A 547 14.76 -6.16 -23.11
CA ALA A 547 16.17 -5.99 -22.72
C ALA A 547 16.97 -7.30 -22.73
N SER A 548 16.33 -8.45 -22.41
CA SER A 548 17.00 -9.75 -22.40
C SER A 548 17.34 -10.32 -23.79
N ASP A 549 16.89 -9.68 -24.88
CA ASP A 549 17.40 -9.96 -26.24
C ASP A 549 18.84 -9.44 -26.43
N GLY A 550 19.37 -8.66 -25.48
CA GLY A 550 20.77 -8.20 -25.41
C GLY A 550 20.94 -6.69 -25.56
N GLU A 551 22.19 -6.23 -25.58
CA GLU A 551 22.55 -4.82 -25.80
C GLU A 551 22.16 -4.36 -27.23
N VAL A 552 21.62 -3.15 -27.36
CA VAL A 552 21.34 -2.49 -28.64
C VAL A 552 22.60 -1.81 -29.16
N THR A 553 23.31 -2.44 -30.09
CA THR A 553 24.60 -1.94 -30.58
C THR A 553 24.48 -1.03 -31.82
N GLN A 554 23.36 -1.13 -32.54
CA GLN A 554 23.10 -0.37 -33.76
C GLN A 554 21.61 -0.09 -33.94
N VAL A 555 21.28 1.14 -34.32
CA VAL A 555 19.95 1.50 -34.83
C VAL A 555 20.14 2.30 -36.12
N GLN A 556 19.34 2.02 -37.15
CA GLN A 556 19.23 2.83 -38.35
C GLN A 556 17.76 3.21 -38.56
N LEU A 557 17.49 4.50 -38.71
CA LEU A 557 16.19 4.99 -39.17
C LEU A 557 16.16 4.91 -40.71
N LEU A 558 15.15 4.23 -41.26
CA LEU A 558 15.03 3.95 -42.68
C LEU A 558 13.79 4.62 -43.27
N LEU A 559 13.94 5.15 -44.49
CA LEU A 559 12.83 5.48 -45.37
C LEU A 559 12.33 4.20 -46.03
N THR A 560 11.07 3.85 -45.77
CA THR A 560 10.39 2.65 -46.26
C THR A 560 8.95 3.00 -46.66
N PRO A 561 8.74 3.72 -47.78
CA PRO A 561 7.41 4.22 -48.16
C PRO A 561 6.40 3.09 -48.28
N ASP A 562 5.24 3.25 -47.64
CA ASP A 562 4.19 2.23 -47.55
C ASP A 562 4.73 0.82 -47.23
N ALA A 563 5.56 0.68 -46.18
CA ALA A 563 6.20 -0.60 -45.82
C ALA A 563 5.20 -1.75 -45.60
N GLN A 564 3.96 -1.44 -45.21
CA GLN A 564 2.86 -2.40 -45.05
C GLN A 564 2.32 -2.96 -46.38
N GLU A 565 2.51 -2.26 -47.50
CA GLU A 565 2.11 -2.72 -48.84
C GLU A 565 3.32 -3.16 -49.68
N SER A 566 4.36 -2.32 -49.70
CA SER A 566 5.56 -2.48 -50.54
C SER A 566 6.63 -3.37 -49.92
N GLY A 567 6.60 -3.58 -48.60
CA GLY A 567 7.66 -4.23 -47.85
C GLY A 567 8.96 -3.43 -47.79
N LEU A 568 10.01 -4.06 -47.25
CA LEU A 568 11.31 -3.42 -47.12
C LEU A 568 11.96 -3.22 -48.50
N PRO A 569 12.31 -1.98 -48.92
CA PRO A 569 13.06 -1.76 -50.15
C PRO A 569 14.41 -2.48 -50.13
N ALA A 570 14.87 -2.96 -51.28
CA ALA A 570 16.14 -3.70 -51.39
C ALA A 570 17.38 -2.86 -50.95
N ASN A 571 17.31 -1.54 -51.12
CA ASN A 571 18.31 -0.58 -50.64
C ASN A 571 17.56 0.62 -50.02
N PRO A 572 17.08 0.51 -48.78
CA PRO A 572 16.34 1.59 -48.14
C PRO A 572 17.28 2.74 -47.79
N GLN A 573 16.83 3.98 -47.97
CA GLN A 573 17.64 5.13 -47.57
C GLN A 573 17.73 5.18 -46.05
N VAL A 574 18.96 5.20 -45.53
CA VAL A 574 19.23 5.49 -44.11
C VAL A 574 19.11 7.00 -43.90
N LEU A 575 18.23 7.40 -42.99
CA LEU A 575 17.94 8.78 -42.64
C LEU A 575 18.80 9.25 -41.45
N ASP A 576 18.98 8.37 -40.47
CA ASP A 576 19.88 8.59 -39.34
C ASP A 576 20.44 7.24 -38.83
N SER A 577 21.51 7.26 -38.03
CA SER A 577 22.09 6.05 -37.43
C SER A 577 22.74 6.29 -36.08
N TYR A 578 22.42 5.42 -35.13
CA TYR A 578 23.04 5.32 -33.81
C TYR A 578 23.98 4.11 -33.77
N GLN A 579 25.13 4.26 -33.11
CA GLN A 579 26.09 3.19 -32.80
C GLN A 579 26.48 3.29 -31.33
N SER A 580 26.48 2.17 -30.61
CA SER A 580 27.12 2.09 -29.29
C SER A 580 28.64 2.19 -29.45
N SER A 581 29.30 3.17 -28.84
CA SER A 581 30.77 3.14 -28.72
C SER A 581 31.15 2.09 -27.67
N GLY A 582 31.65 0.94 -28.13
CA GLY A 582 31.90 -0.26 -27.33
C GLY A 582 33.06 -0.16 -26.32
N GLY A 583 33.11 0.88 -25.51
CA GLY A 583 34.01 1.00 -24.36
C GLY A 583 34.11 2.41 -23.77
N ASN A 584 33.92 2.53 -22.46
CA ASN A 584 34.39 3.59 -21.56
C ASN A 584 34.17 5.08 -21.92
N ASP A 585 33.25 5.40 -22.85
CA ASP A 585 32.74 6.77 -23.00
C ASP A 585 31.69 7.04 -21.92
N GLY A 586 32.07 7.80 -20.89
CA GLY A 586 31.24 8.11 -19.72
C GLY A 586 30.05 9.07 -19.98
N GLU A 587 29.57 9.20 -21.22
CA GLU A 587 28.45 10.06 -21.61
C GLU A 587 27.15 9.31 -21.93
N PHE A 588 27.21 8.01 -22.30
CA PHE A 588 26.02 7.23 -22.70
C PHE A 588 25.96 5.80 -22.13
N ALA A 589 26.85 5.44 -21.21
CA ALA A 589 26.79 4.16 -20.51
C ALA A 589 25.71 4.19 -19.41
N TRP A 590 24.56 3.57 -19.68
CA TRP A 590 23.52 3.32 -18.68
C TRP A 590 24.10 2.50 -17.51
N LYS A 591 23.85 2.96 -16.28
CA LYS A 591 24.08 2.22 -15.04
C LYS A 591 22.74 2.06 -14.33
N ASP A 592 22.60 0.97 -13.58
CA ASP A 592 21.39 0.71 -12.79
C ASP A 592 21.09 1.86 -11.80
N ASP A 593 22.14 2.55 -11.31
CA ASP A 593 22.09 3.76 -10.48
C ASP A 593 21.22 4.94 -11.04
N ASN A 594 20.81 4.88 -12.31
CA ASN A 594 20.00 5.92 -12.97
C ASN A 594 18.48 5.67 -12.92
N ILE A 595 18.00 4.60 -12.28
CA ILE A 595 16.56 4.32 -12.14
C ILE A 595 16.18 4.48 -10.68
N GLU A 596 15.25 5.39 -10.40
CA GLU A 596 14.74 5.65 -9.05
C GLU A 596 13.27 5.20 -8.99
N THR A 597 13.01 4.07 -8.32
CA THR A 597 11.68 3.51 -8.15
C THR A 597 10.97 4.10 -6.92
N CYS A 598 10.53 5.36 -7.04
CA CYS A 598 9.60 6.02 -6.10
C CYS A 598 8.19 5.39 -6.11
N THR A 599 8.08 4.06 -6.03
CA THR A 599 6.81 3.40 -5.80
C THR A 599 6.46 3.51 -4.32
N ASN A 600 5.17 3.35 -3.96
CA ASN A 600 4.79 3.04 -2.57
C ASN A 600 5.23 1.60 -2.18
N ARG A 601 6.48 1.24 -2.52
CA ARG A 601 7.27 0.09 -2.11
C ARG A 601 8.77 0.31 -2.44
N THR A 602 9.62 -0.08 -1.49
CA THR A 602 11.09 -0.38 -1.53
C THR A 602 12.22 0.67 -1.31
N ASP A 603 12.04 1.99 -1.39
CA ASP A 603 13.22 2.91 -1.26
C ASP A 603 13.50 3.43 0.17
N GLY A 604 12.59 3.19 1.13
CA GLY A 604 12.83 3.49 2.55
C GLY A 604 13.67 2.41 3.27
N PRO A 605 14.27 2.73 4.44
CA PRO A 605 15.07 1.76 5.20
C PRO A 605 14.27 0.51 5.55
N ILE A 606 14.93 -0.66 5.55
CA ILE A 606 14.29 -1.94 5.90
C ILE A 606 13.70 -1.84 7.31
N LYS A 607 12.41 -2.14 7.46
CA LYS A 607 11.74 -2.17 8.76
C LYS A 607 12.04 -3.49 9.46
N VAL A 608 12.85 -3.43 10.51
CA VAL A 608 13.36 -4.61 11.24
C VAL A 608 12.51 -4.88 12.47
N PHE A 609 11.98 -6.09 12.56
CA PHE A 609 11.23 -6.58 13.72
C PHE A 609 11.96 -7.74 14.39
N PHE A 610 12.15 -7.66 15.71
CA PHE A 610 12.69 -8.77 16.49
C PHE A 610 11.57 -9.70 16.93
N LEU A 611 11.72 -11.00 16.67
CA LEU A 611 10.78 -12.04 17.13
C LEU A 611 11.51 -12.95 18.12
N ALA A 612 11.26 -12.76 19.41
CA ALA A 612 12.02 -13.37 20.49
C ALA A 612 11.17 -14.16 21.50
N GLY A 613 11.82 -15.07 22.21
CA GLY A 613 11.21 -15.88 23.26
C GLY A 613 11.56 -17.36 23.15
N GLN A 614 10.66 -18.23 23.63
CA GLN A 614 10.95 -19.66 23.73
C GLN A 614 10.41 -20.50 22.56
N SER A 615 10.30 -21.82 22.75
CA SER A 615 9.69 -22.81 21.85
C SER A 615 8.41 -22.38 21.11
N ASN A 616 7.57 -21.54 21.71
CA ASN A 616 6.32 -21.11 21.08
C ASN A 616 6.48 -19.84 20.22
N MET A 617 7.61 -19.14 20.33
CA MET A 617 8.13 -18.28 19.26
C MET A 617 8.86 -19.11 18.20
N VAL A 618 9.64 -20.14 18.59
CA VAL A 618 10.30 -21.06 17.63
C VAL A 618 9.28 -21.67 16.65
N GLY A 619 8.10 -22.04 17.14
CA GLY A 619 6.96 -22.43 16.30
C GLY A 619 6.79 -23.93 16.16
N HIS A 620 5.67 -24.45 16.64
CA HIS A 620 5.29 -25.86 16.55
C HIS A 620 3.92 -26.08 15.89
N GLY A 621 3.37 -25.09 15.18
CA GLY A 621 2.16 -25.25 14.39
C GLY A 621 2.42 -26.19 13.23
N THR A 622 1.65 -27.26 13.09
CA THR A 622 1.92 -28.31 12.08
C THR A 622 1.37 -27.88 10.71
N VAL A 623 2.20 -27.83 9.66
CA VAL A 623 1.74 -27.44 8.32
C VAL A 623 0.99 -28.58 7.63
N ILE A 624 1.60 -29.77 7.54
CA ILE A 624 1.09 -30.94 6.81
C ILE A 624 0.79 -32.07 7.79
N ALA A 625 -0.37 -32.72 7.66
CA ALA A 625 -0.75 -33.81 8.54
C ALA A 625 -0.01 -35.13 8.21
N ASN A 626 0.52 -35.82 9.22
CA ASN A 626 0.99 -37.19 9.04
C ASN A 626 -0.17 -38.21 9.14
N GLN A 627 0.04 -39.44 8.65
CA GLN A 627 -1.01 -40.46 8.61
C GLN A 627 -1.67 -40.71 9.97
N SER A 628 -0.91 -40.72 11.08
CA SER A 628 -1.48 -40.92 12.42
C SER A 628 -2.35 -39.76 12.90
N GLN A 629 -2.14 -38.55 12.37
CA GLN A 629 -2.98 -37.38 12.64
C GLN A 629 -4.26 -37.45 11.79
N ILE A 630 -4.13 -37.80 10.51
CA ILE A 630 -5.26 -38.04 9.60
C ILE A 630 -6.18 -39.14 10.16
N ASP A 631 -5.64 -40.29 10.56
CA ASP A 631 -6.39 -41.41 11.12
C ASP A 631 -7.13 -41.07 12.42
N ARG A 632 -6.58 -40.13 13.22
CA ARG A 632 -7.12 -39.75 14.53
C ARG A 632 -8.22 -38.69 14.44
N ASN A 633 -8.00 -37.60 13.70
CA ASN A 633 -8.91 -36.46 13.65
C ASN A 633 -9.02 -35.79 12.27
N GLY A 634 -8.66 -36.49 11.18
CA GLY A 634 -8.79 -35.98 9.81
C GLY A 634 -7.80 -34.86 9.45
N GLY A 635 -6.70 -34.71 10.21
CA GLY A 635 -5.72 -33.64 10.00
C GLY A 635 -6.11 -32.28 10.59
N LYS A 636 -7.20 -32.20 11.35
CA LYS A 636 -7.65 -30.97 12.03
C LYS A 636 -6.53 -30.28 12.82
N GLY A 637 -6.48 -28.95 12.68
CA GLY A 637 -5.49 -28.08 13.30
C GLY A 637 -4.13 -28.05 12.58
N THR A 638 -4.03 -28.60 11.36
CA THR A 638 -2.89 -28.39 10.46
C THR A 638 -3.19 -27.29 9.44
N LEU A 639 -2.17 -26.59 8.94
CA LEU A 639 -2.37 -25.49 7.99
C LEU A 639 -2.97 -25.96 6.66
N GLU A 640 -2.53 -27.12 6.16
CA GLU A 640 -3.09 -27.81 4.98
C GLU A 640 -4.59 -28.13 5.15
N HIS A 641 -5.05 -28.43 6.37
CA HIS A 641 -6.46 -28.62 6.64
C HIS A 641 -7.22 -27.28 6.70
N LEU A 642 -6.62 -26.24 7.28
CA LEU A 642 -7.26 -24.92 7.45
C LEU A 642 -7.56 -24.23 6.11
N ILE A 643 -6.62 -24.25 5.15
CA ILE A 643 -6.82 -23.70 3.78
C ILE A 643 -7.97 -24.40 3.03
N GLN A 644 -8.36 -25.62 3.44
CA GLN A 644 -9.50 -26.32 2.84
C GLN A 644 -10.85 -26.00 3.51
N GLN A 645 -10.85 -25.27 4.64
CA GLN A 645 -12.04 -24.97 5.44
C GLN A 645 -12.41 -23.47 5.46
N SER A 646 -11.46 -22.57 5.22
CA SER A 646 -11.67 -21.11 5.26
C SER A 646 -10.79 -20.41 4.23
N SER A 647 -11.35 -19.46 3.48
CA SER A 647 -10.65 -18.57 2.55
C SER A 647 -9.74 -17.55 3.24
N GLU A 648 -9.83 -17.43 4.57
CA GLU A 648 -8.94 -16.63 5.41
C GLU A 648 -7.45 -16.95 5.22
N PHE A 649 -7.12 -18.16 4.76
CA PHE A 649 -5.76 -18.63 4.58
C PHE A 649 -5.31 -18.65 3.11
N ASP A 650 -6.16 -18.17 2.17
CA ASP A 650 -5.90 -18.23 0.72
C ASP A 650 -4.63 -17.43 0.33
N HIS A 651 -4.28 -16.37 1.06
CA HIS A 651 -3.06 -15.57 0.84
C HIS A 651 -1.76 -16.34 1.12
N LEU A 652 -1.84 -17.54 1.69
CA LEU A 652 -0.69 -18.39 1.98
C LEU A 652 -0.36 -19.36 0.86
N HIS A 653 -1.22 -19.56 -0.15
CA HIS A 653 -0.98 -20.50 -1.25
C HIS A 653 -1.42 -19.99 -2.63
N ASP A 654 -0.78 -20.48 -3.68
CA ASP A 654 -1.15 -20.17 -5.06
C ASP A 654 -2.36 -21.00 -5.53
N GLY A 655 -2.88 -20.68 -6.73
CA GLY A 655 -3.97 -21.42 -7.37
C GLY A 655 -3.62 -22.87 -7.79
N ALA A 656 -2.39 -23.32 -7.59
CA ALA A 656 -1.93 -24.70 -7.77
C ALA A 656 -1.70 -25.44 -6.43
N GLY A 657 -1.90 -24.77 -5.29
CA GLY A 657 -1.72 -25.32 -3.95
C GLY A 657 -0.29 -25.30 -3.41
N ASN A 658 0.63 -24.55 -4.03
CA ASN A 658 1.98 -24.33 -3.48
C ASN A 658 1.95 -23.18 -2.47
N TRP A 659 2.74 -23.28 -1.40
CA TRP A 659 2.88 -22.20 -0.44
C TRP A 659 3.56 -20.97 -1.06
N ILE A 660 2.96 -19.80 -0.89
CA ILE A 660 3.49 -18.53 -1.40
C ILE A 660 4.73 -18.14 -0.58
N GLN A 661 5.69 -17.55 -1.27
CA GLN A 661 6.87 -16.92 -0.68
C GLN A 661 6.75 -15.40 -0.88
N ARG A 662 6.90 -14.62 0.19
CA ARG A 662 6.86 -13.15 0.14
C ARG A 662 8.13 -12.59 -0.50
N ASP A 663 7.98 -11.70 -1.48
CA ASP A 663 9.11 -11.03 -2.12
C ASP A 663 9.61 -9.80 -1.32
N ASP A 664 8.75 -9.26 -0.45
CA ASP A 664 8.91 -8.04 0.34
C ASP A 664 9.22 -8.28 1.83
N VAL A 665 9.07 -9.51 2.31
CA VAL A 665 9.32 -9.89 3.71
C VAL A 665 10.39 -10.96 3.82
N TRP A 666 11.47 -10.63 4.51
CA TRP A 666 12.59 -11.52 4.81
C TRP A 666 12.55 -11.95 6.28
N ILE A 667 13.13 -13.11 6.56
CA ILE A 667 13.32 -13.64 7.91
C ILE A 667 14.72 -14.20 8.08
N ALA A 668 15.39 -13.78 9.15
CA ALA A 668 16.64 -14.31 9.65
C ALA A 668 16.37 -15.08 10.95
N THR A 669 16.55 -16.40 10.93
CA THR A 669 16.51 -17.24 12.13
C THR A 669 17.88 -17.27 12.80
N LEU A 670 18.20 -18.29 13.61
CA LEU A 670 19.53 -18.49 14.19
C LEU A 670 20.59 -18.96 13.18
N ASP A 671 20.16 -19.76 12.19
CA ASP A 671 21.08 -20.51 11.31
C ASP A 671 20.85 -20.22 9.81
N SER A 672 19.83 -19.44 9.45
CA SER A 672 19.44 -19.23 8.05
C SER A 672 18.75 -17.88 7.85
N VAL A 673 18.81 -17.36 6.62
CA VAL A 673 18.09 -16.17 6.16
C VAL A 673 17.37 -16.52 4.85
N GLY A 674 16.18 -15.98 4.64
CA GLY A 674 15.44 -16.15 3.39
C GLY A 674 14.10 -15.41 3.39
N LYS A 675 13.40 -15.45 2.27
CA LYS A 675 12.05 -14.89 2.13
C LYS A 675 11.03 -15.65 2.99
N LEU A 676 10.07 -14.93 3.56
CA LEU A 676 9.02 -15.50 4.40
C LEU A 676 8.10 -16.43 3.60
N SER A 677 7.77 -17.58 4.17
CA SER A 677 6.81 -18.58 3.69
C SER A 677 6.49 -19.54 4.84
N VAL A 678 5.82 -20.66 4.60
CA VAL A 678 5.73 -21.74 5.61
C VAL A 678 7.10 -22.38 5.85
N GLY A 679 7.28 -23.01 7.01
CA GLY A 679 8.49 -23.80 7.30
C GLY A 679 9.58 -23.08 8.11
N TRP A 680 9.35 -21.83 8.53
CA TRP A 680 10.22 -21.08 9.45
C TRP A 680 9.96 -21.37 10.94
N GLY A 681 9.15 -22.40 11.24
CA GLY A 681 8.97 -22.96 12.59
C GLY A 681 10.18 -23.81 13.04
N THR A 682 9.92 -24.80 13.91
CA THR A 682 10.96 -25.75 14.38
C THR A 682 11.61 -26.60 13.28
N ASN A 683 11.02 -26.65 12.08
CA ASN A 683 11.56 -27.22 10.84
C ASN A 683 10.61 -26.85 9.67
N SER A 684 10.98 -27.25 8.45
CA SER A 684 10.25 -26.94 7.21
C SER A 684 8.79 -27.41 7.13
N THR A 685 8.30 -28.26 8.05
CA THR A 685 6.88 -28.66 8.12
C THR A 685 6.12 -27.98 9.26
N HIS A 686 6.69 -26.93 9.87
CA HIS A 686 6.10 -26.21 10.99
C HIS A 686 6.14 -24.69 10.79
N ILE A 687 5.21 -24.00 11.46
CA ILE A 687 5.16 -22.53 11.57
C ILE A 687 5.16 -22.12 13.04
N GLY A 688 5.59 -20.90 13.31
CA GLY A 688 5.30 -20.16 14.52
C GLY A 688 4.51 -18.87 14.21
N PRO A 689 4.52 -17.89 15.14
CA PRO A 689 3.85 -16.60 14.93
C PRO A 689 4.44 -15.78 13.78
N GLU A 690 5.67 -16.08 13.33
CA GLU A 690 6.38 -15.32 12.31
C GLU A 690 5.66 -15.27 10.96
N LEU A 691 4.88 -16.30 10.61
CA LEU A 691 4.21 -16.37 9.33
C LEU A 691 3.18 -15.25 9.21
N GLN A 692 2.16 -15.24 10.07
CA GLN A 692 1.11 -14.23 9.96
C GLN A 692 1.59 -12.86 10.44
N PHE A 693 2.46 -12.77 11.46
CA PHE A 693 3.06 -11.50 11.84
C PHE A 693 3.78 -10.84 10.67
N GLY A 694 4.61 -11.59 9.94
CA GLY A 694 5.35 -11.08 8.79
C GLY A 694 4.46 -10.75 7.60
N HIS A 695 3.43 -11.54 7.31
CA HIS A 695 2.43 -11.20 6.29
C HIS A 695 1.72 -9.88 6.62
N THR A 696 1.20 -9.71 7.84
CA THR A 696 0.53 -8.47 8.25
C THR A 696 1.49 -7.27 8.21
N MET A 697 2.74 -7.41 8.67
CA MET A 697 3.73 -6.32 8.56
C MET A 697 4.09 -5.99 7.10
N GLY A 698 4.16 -6.99 6.20
CA GLY A 698 4.42 -6.77 4.77
C GLY A 698 3.26 -6.16 3.98
N GLU A 699 2.02 -6.32 4.45
CA GLU A 699 0.87 -5.55 3.95
C GLU A 699 0.81 -4.14 4.53
N TYR A 700 1.18 -3.98 5.81
CA TYR A 700 1.17 -2.68 6.48
C TYR A 700 2.27 -1.74 5.98
N PHE A 701 3.49 -2.25 5.81
CA PHE A 701 4.63 -1.45 5.34
C PHE A 701 4.78 -1.46 3.82
N GLN A 702 5.22 -0.31 3.31
CA GLN A 702 5.70 -0.15 1.95
C GLN A 702 7.22 -0.49 1.86
N ASN A 703 7.96 -0.30 2.93
CA ASN A 703 9.35 -0.74 3.06
C ASN A 703 9.46 -2.27 2.97
N GLN A 704 10.64 -2.77 2.58
CA GLN A 704 10.99 -4.17 2.86
C GLN A 704 10.96 -4.42 4.38
N VAL A 705 10.45 -5.58 4.78
CA VAL A 705 10.39 -6.01 6.18
C VAL A 705 11.42 -7.10 6.44
N LEU A 706 12.16 -7.00 7.55
CA LEU A 706 13.07 -8.05 8.03
C LEU A 706 12.67 -8.52 9.43
N LEU A 707 12.32 -9.80 9.56
CA LEU A 707 12.11 -10.45 10.85
C LEU A 707 13.43 -11.06 11.35
N ILE A 708 13.98 -10.59 12.47
CA ILE A 708 15.10 -11.24 13.15
C ILE A 708 14.56 -12.12 14.27
N LYS A 709 14.38 -13.41 13.96
CA LYS A 709 13.77 -14.42 14.82
C LYS A 709 14.82 -15.12 15.67
N THR A 710 14.90 -14.75 16.95
CA THR A 710 15.87 -15.27 17.93
C THR A 710 15.12 -15.99 19.05
N SER A 711 14.98 -17.32 18.94
CA SER A 711 14.18 -18.07 19.91
C SER A 711 14.73 -19.47 20.17
N TRP A 712 14.56 -19.95 21.41
CA TRP A 712 15.17 -21.20 21.88
C TRP A 712 14.18 -22.03 22.70
N GLY A 713 14.16 -23.34 22.48
CA GLY A 713 13.32 -24.24 23.29
C GLY A 713 13.77 -24.31 24.75
N GLY A 714 12.83 -24.23 25.69
CA GLY A 714 13.11 -24.51 27.11
C GLY A 714 13.84 -23.42 27.89
N THR A 715 13.73 -22.15 27.49
CA THR A 715 14.37 -21.01 28.16
C THR A 715 13.42 -20.24 29.10
N SER A 716 13.93 -19.75 30.23
CA SER A 716 13.22 -18.84 31.16
C SER A 716 13.63 -17.37 31.03
N LEU A 717 12.76 -16.45 31.45
CA LEU A 717 13.10 -15.04 31.60
C LEU A 717 13.95 -14.80 32.86
N ALA A 718 13.70 -15.56 33.93
CA ALA A 718 14.45 -15.46 35.17
C ALA A 718 15.92 -15.91 35.09
N VAL A 719 16.35 -16.61 34.03
CA VAL A 719 17.76 -17.06 33.86
C VAL A 719 18.28 -16.80 32.44
N ASP A 720 17.72 -17.47 31.43
CA ASP A 720 18.32 -17.51 30.09
C ASP A 720 18.24 -16.16 29.38
N TRP A 721 17.15 -15.43 29.57
CA TRP A 721 16.87 -14.12 28.98
C TRP A 721 17.01 -12.97 29.99
N ARG A 722 17.57 -13.22 31.18
CA ARG A 722 17.65 -12.21 32.24
C ARG A 722 18.34 -10.94 31.73
N PRO A 723 17.67 -9.78 31.72
CA PRO A 723 18.24 -8.55 31.19
C PRO A 723 19.21 -7.92 32.21
N PRO A 724 20.19 -7.11 31.77
CA PRO A 724 21.29 -6.64 32.61
C PRO A 724 20.90 -5.76 33.80
N SER A 725 19.71 -5.15 33.82
CA SER A 725 19.18 -4.39 34.96
C SER A 725 18.43 -5.23 36.01
N SER A 726 18.24 -6.54 35.77
CA SER A 726 17.63 -7.47 36.73
C SER A 726 18.65 -8.09 37.69
N GLU A 727 18.19 -8.61 38.82
CA GLU A 727 19.07 -9.16 39.85
C GLU A 727 19.74 -10.47 39.41
N GLY A 728 21.07 -10.46 39.30
CA GLY A 728 21.92 -11.61 38.97
C GLY A 728 22.70 -11.42 37.65
N ASP A 729 23.40 -12.47 37.21
CA ASP A 729 24.14 -12.45 35.95
C ASP A 729 23.20 -12.30 34.73
N THR A 730 23.59 -11.51 33.73
CA THR A 730 22.87 -11.36 32.46
C THR A 730 22.73 -12.70 31.74
N GLY A 731 21.52 -12.99 31.26
CA GLY A 731 21.19 -14.25 30.58
C GLY A 731 21.90 -14.40 29.24
N GLN A 732 22.41 -15.61 28.95
CA GLN A 732 23.13 -15.88 27.71
C GLN A 732 22.27 -15.65 26.46
N LYS A 733 20.95 -15.88 26.51
CA LYS A 733 20.05 -15.71 25.35
C LYS A 733 19.69 -14.27 25.05
N TYR A 734 19.74 -13.40 26.06
CA TYR A 734 19.77 -11.96 25.83
C TYR A 734 21.00 -11.57 24.99
N ASN A 735 22.19 -12.03 25.37
CA ASN A 735 23.43 -11.76 24.64
C ASN A 735 23.45 -12.39 23.22
N ASP A 736 23.07 -13.67 23.09
CA ASP A 736 23.01 -14.38 21.81
C ASP A 736 22.05 -13.70 20.81
N MET A 737 20.93 -13.14 21.31
CA MET A 737 20.00 -12.36 20.48
C MET A 737 20.67 -11.09 19.93
N LEU A 738 21.35 -10.32 20.78
CA LEU A 738 22.02 -9.09 20.36
C LEU A 738 23.20 -9.37 19.42
N GLU A 739 23.96 -10.45 19.65
CA GLU A 739 25.01 -10.91 18.73
C GLU A 739 24.42 -11.29 17.36
N ARG A 740 23.32 -12.05 17.33
CA ARG A 740 22.64 -12.40 16.08
C ARG A 740 22.08 -11.18 15.36
N ALA A 741 21.45 -10.26 16.09
CA ALA A 741 20.95 -8.99 15.56
C ALA A 741 22.06 -8.19 14.87
N ARG A 742 23.15 -7.92 15.61
CA ARG A 742 24.33 -7.20 15.08
C ARG A 742 24.92 -7.91 13.87
N THR A 743 25.04 -9.24 13.90
CA THR A 743 25.57 -10.03 12.77
C THR A 743 24.75 -9.81 11.50
N VAL A 744 23.42 -10.00 11.56
CA VAL A 744 22.53 -9.84 10.40
C VAL A 744 22.56 -8.39 9.88
N LEU A 745 22.45 -7.42 10.79
CA LEU A 745 22.37 -5.99 10.45
C LEU A 745 23.70 -5.41 9.95
N SER A 746 24.84 -6.03 10.27
CA SER A 746 26.16 -5.60 9.79
C SER A 746 26.49 -6.07 8.37
N ASP A 747 25.68 -6.95 7.78
CA ASP A 747 26.00 -7.69 6.55
C ASP A 747 24.79 -7.78 5.59
N LEU A 748 23.85 -6.82 5.66
CA LEU A 748 22.57 -6.87 4.92
C LEU A 748 22.73 -7.11 3.42
N GLU A 749 23.82 -6.63 2.80
CA GLU A 749 24.15 -6.85 1.38
C GLU A 749 24.30 -8.34 1.03
N ASN A 750 24.92 -9.15 1.90
CA ASN A 750 25.07 -10.59 1.67
C ASN A 750 23.91 -11.40 2.27
N GLN A 751 23.24 -10.90 3.32
CA GLN A 751 22.12 -11.58 3.95
C GLN A 751 20.81 -11.45 3.16
N LEU A 752 20.59 -10.32 2.46
CA LEU A 752 19.34 -9.98 1.77
C LEU A 752 19.56 -9.70 0.26
N PRO A 753 19.36 -10.70 -0.60
CA PRO A 753 19.32 -10.50 -2.05
C PRO A 753 18.34 -9.38 -2.47
N GLY A 754 18.88 -8.32 -3.06
CA GLY A 754 18.11 -7.11 -3.41
C GLY A 754 18.26 -5.95 -2.41
N TYR A 755 19.16 -6.04 -1.43
CA TYR A 755 19.64 -4.87 -0.70
C TYR A 755 20.50 -3.98 -1.61
N GLN A 756 20.19 -2.69 -1.64
CA GLN A 756 20.83 -1.67 -2.49
C GLN A 756 21.50 -0.55 -1.66
N GLY A 757 21.64 -0.75 -0.33
CA GLY A 757 22.20 0.25 0.57
C GLY A 757 21.18 1.17 1.25
N GLN A 758 19.88 0.89 1.12
CA GLN A 758 18.78 1.69 1.69
C GLN A 758 18.77 1.78 3.24
N GLY A 759 19.67 1.05 3.92
CA GLY A 759 19.77 1.04 5.38
C GLY A 759 18.65 0.25 6.04
N PHE A 760 18.53 0.41 7.36
CA PHE A 760 17.52 -0.25 8.17
C PHE A 760 17.07 0.63 9.35
N GLU A 761 15.87 0.33 9.85
CA GLU A 761 15.25 0.95 11.00
C GLU A 761 14.73 -0.16 11.92
N LEU A 762 15.07 -0.12 13.21
CA LEU A 762 14.54 -1.08 14.18
C LEU A 762 13.12 -0.66 14.60
N ALA A 763 12.12 -1.26 13.95
CA ALA A 763 10.74 -0.82 13.99
C ALA A 763 9.96 -1.38 15.19
N GLY A 764 10.30 -2.57 15.70
CA GLY A 764 9.62 -3.11 16.89
C GLY A 764 10.09 -4.48 17.37
N PHE A 765 9.54 -4.92 18.48
CA PHE A 765 9.90 -6.16 19.16
C PHE A 765 8.66 -6.96 19.56
N ALA A 766 8.60 -8.24 19.17
CA ALA A 766 7.53 -9.18 19.49
C ALA A 766 8.06 -10.30 20.38
N TRP A 767 7.43 -10.49 21.55
CA TRP A 767 7.85 -11.41 22.60
C TRP A 767 6.82 -12.52 22.86
N HIS A 768 7.24 -13.79 22.79
CA HIS A 768 6.39 -14.91 23.18
C HIS A 768 7.16 -15.93 24.03
N GLN A 769 7.07 -15.73 25.34
CA GLN A 769 7.78 -16.50 26.35
C GLN A 769 6.95 -16.57 27.66
N GLY A 770 7.28 -17.52 28.53
CA GLY A 770 6.78 -17.53 29.92
C GLY A 770 6.52 -18.92 30.49
N TRP A 771 6.43 -19.96 29.65
CA TRP A 771 6.07 -21.32 30.09
C TRP A 771 7.06 -21.87 31.13
N ASN A 772 8.36 -21.62 30.95
CA ASN A 772 9.37 -22.09 31.89
C ASN A 772 9.41 -21.29 33.21
N ASP A 773 8.86 -20.08 33.22
CA ASP A 773 8.75 -19.25 34.42
C ASP A 773 7.50 -19.64 35.23
N ARG A 774 6.34 -19.94 34.60
CA ARG A 774 5.14 -20.46 35.31
C ARG A 774 5.31 -21.85 35.97
N VAL A 775 6.40 -22.59 35.70
CA VAL A 775 6.68 -23.88 36.37
C VAL A 775 7.57 -23.77 37.61
N ASN A 776 8.16 -22.60 37.90
CA ASN A 776 8.92 -22.32 39.13
C ASN A 776 8.29 -21.10 39.84
N GLN A 777 8.00 -21.19 41.15
CA GLN A 777 7.37 -20.07 41.85
C GLN A 777 8.29 -18.83 41.89
N GLU A 778 9.57 -19.01 42.17
CA GLU A 778 10.54 -17.89 42.25
C GLU A 778 10.68 -17.14 40.93
N PHE A 779 10.62 -17.86 39.80
CA PHE A 779 10.69 -17.24 38.46
C PHE A 779 9.37 -16.55 38.09
N ASN A 780 8.24 -17.11 38.51
CA ASN A 780 6.91 -16.53 38.36
C ASN A 780 6.79 -15.21 39.13
N ASP A 781 7.24 -15.17 40.39
CA ASP A 781 7.23 -14.00 41.27
C ASP A 781 8.10 -12.84 40.73
N GLN A 782 9.20 -13.16 40.02
CA GLN A 782 10.11 -12.17 39.42
C GLN A 782 9.67 -11.68 38.03
N TYR A 783 8.69 -12.34 37.39
CA TYR A 783 8.48 -12.24 35.94
C TYR A 783 8.17 -10.83 35.44
N GLN A 784 7.22 -10.11 36.07
CA GLN A 784 6.86 -8.75 35.67
C GLN A 784 8.06 -7.80 35.72
N THR A 785 8.83 -7.83 36.82
CA THR A 785 10.02 -6.98 36.96
C THR A 785 11.08 -7.32 35.93
N ASN A 786 11.35 -8.60 35.68
CA ASN A 786 12.31 -8.99 34.64
C ASN A 786 11.83 -8.62 33.22
N LEU A 787 10.52 -8.64 32.95
CA LEU A 787 9.94 -8.25 31.66
C LEU A 787 10.03 -6.73 31.43
N VAL A 788 9.68 -5.94 32.45
CA VAL A 788 9.81 -4.47 32.42
C VAL A 788 11.28 -4.05 32.25
N ASN A 789 12.19 -4.71 32.98
CA ASN A 789 13.63 -4.51 32.85
C ASN A 789 14.12 -4.89 31.44
N LEU A 790 13.61 -5.98 30.85
CA LEU A 790 13.95 -6.41 29.49
C LEU A 790 13.55 -5.36 28.45
N ILE A 791 12.33 -4.82 28.56
CA ILE A 791 11.84 -3.77 27.67
C ILE A 791 12.71 -2.51 27.76
N ASN A 792 13.02 -2.05 28.98
CA ASN A 792 13.86 -0.87 29.20
C ASN A 792 15.32 -1.07 28.76
N ASP A 793 15.91 -2.24 29.00
CA ASP A 793 17.27 -2.56 28.58
C ASP A 793 17.37 -2.70 27.05
N LEU A 794 16.35 -3.23 26.36
CA LEU A 794 16.31 -3.26 24.89
C LEU A 794 16.14 -1.86 24.29
N ARG A 795 15.27 -1.03 24.87
CA ARG A 795 15.14 0.39 24.49
C ARG A 795 16.45 1.16 24.66
N THR A 796 17.21 0.84 25.70
CA THR A 796 18.55 1.41 25.97
C THR A 796 19.60 0.90 24.99
N GLU A 797 19.72 -0.41 24.82
CA GLU A 797 20.68 -1.08 23.92
C GLU A 797 20.50 -0.62 22.45
N PHE A 798 19.26 -0.62 21.95
CA PHE A 798 18.99 -0.15 20.59
C PHE A 798 18.97 1.39 20.47
N THR A 799 19.06 2.12 21.58
CA THR A 799 18.96 3.60 21.63
C THR A 799 17.63 4.13 21.07
N ILE A 800 16.53 3.42 21.33
CA ILE A 800 15.17 3.76 20.89
C ILE A 800 14.25 3.81 22.13
N PRO A 801 14.11 4.98 22.80
CA PRO A 801 13.44 5.08 24.10
C PRO A 801 11.98 4.61 24.13
N ARG A 802 11.28 4.73 22.99
CA ARG A 802 9.88 4.30 22.80
C ARG A 802 9.74 3.11 21.84
N LEU A 803 10.74 2.22 21.77
CA LEU A 803 10.68 1.03 20.88
C LEU A 803 9.33 0.30 21.08
N PRO A 804 8.52 0.14 20.01
CA PRO A 804 7.28 -0.62 20.06
C PRO A 804 7.53 -2.05 20.54
N PHE A 805 6.85 -2.46 21.60
CA PHE A 805 7.00 -3.78 22.19
C PHE A 805 5.64 -4.45 22.36
N VAL A 806 5.46 -5.61 21.73
CA VAL A 806 4.24 -6.43 21.87
C VAL A 806 4.60 -7.78 22.48
N LEU A 807 3.73 -8.31 23.32
CA LEU A 807 3.93 -9.64 23.90
C LEU A 807 2.67 -10.51 23.87
N ALA A 808 2.85 -11.81 23.66
CA ALA A 808 1.78 -12.78 23.74
C ALA A 808 1.77 -13.46 25.12
N THR A 809 0.60 -13.48 25.75
CA THR A 809 0.36 -14.22 27.01
C THR A 809 0.58 -15.73 26.85
N THR A 810 0.74 -16.46 27.96
CA THR A 810 0.83 -17.93 27.96
C THR A 810 -0.52 -18.62 28.20
N GLY A 811 -1.53 -18.25 27.39
CA GLY A 811 -2.94 -18.68 27.48
C GLY A 811 -3.26 -20.16 27.20
N MET A 812 -2.28 -21.05 27.35
CA MET A 812 -2.51 -22.49 27.17
C MET A 812 -3.53 -23.00 28.21
N SER A 813 -4.36 -23.96 27.80
CA SER A 813 -5.60 -24.38 28.47
C SER A 813 -6.79 -23.41 28.33
N GLY A 814 -6.60 -22.21 27.77
CA GLY A 814 -7.68 -21.24 27.55
C GLY A 814 -8.28 -20.69 28.84
N TRP A 815 -9.55 -20.30 28.79
CA TRP A 815 -10.29 -19.78 29.96
C TRP A 815 -10.54 -20.82 31.06
N ASP A 816 -10.34 -22.12 30.78
CA ASP A 816 -10.42 -23.22 31.76
C ASP A 816 -9.11 -23.38 32.59
N GLU A 817 -8.08 -22.54 32.37
CA GLU A 817 -6.85 -22.57 33.16
C GLU A 817 -7.13 -22.22 34.63
N THR A 818 -6.61 -23.04 35.54
CA THR A 818 -6.84 -22.93 37.00
C THR A 818 -5.57 -23.04 37.82
N HIS A 819 -4.42 -23.32 37.20
CA HIS A 819 -3.15 -23.41 37.92
C HIS A 819 -2.72 -22.00 38.40
N PRO A 820 -2.52 -21.75 39.71
CA PRO A 820 -2.28 -20.39 40.23
C PRO A 820 -1.11 -19.65 39.55
N ARG A 821 0.05 -20.30 39.39
CA ARG A 821 1.20 -19.72 38.67
C ARG A 821 0.94 -19.41 37.19
N ALA A 822 0.01 -20.10 36.54
CA ALA A 822 -0.33 -19.83 35.15
C ALA A 822 -1.12 -18.52 35.03
N LEU A 823 -2.16 -18.40 35.86
CA LEU A 823 -2.97 -17.19 35.98
C LEU A 823 -2.11 -15.99 36.40
N SER A 824 -1.29 -16.15 37.44
CA SER A 824 -0.38 -15.10 37.92
C SER A 824 0.68 -14.69 36.89
N LEU A 825 1.18 -15.61 36.04
CA LEU A 825 2.09 -15.23 34.95
C LEU A 825 1.36 -14.42 33.86
N MET A 826 0.14 -14.81 33.49
CA MET A 826 -0.65 -14.08 32.50
C MET A 826 -1.06 -12.71 33.02
N GLU A 827 -1.41 -12.59 34.30
CA GLU A 827 -1.64 -11.31 34.98
C GLU A 827 -0.39 -10.42 34.94
N ALA A 828 0.80 -10.97 35.26
CA ALA A 828 2.08 -10.26 35.12
C ALA A 828 2.40 -9.84 33.67
N GLN A 829 1.98 -10.63 32.67
CA GLN A 829 2.12 -10.30 31.24
C GLN A 829 1.16 -9.17 30.83
N LEU A 830 -0.10 -9.23 31.24
CA LEU A 830 -1.14 -8.24 30.91
C LEU A 830 -0.98 -6.92 31.67
N ALA A 831 -0.38 -6.94 32.86
CA ALA A 831 -0.10 -5.75 33.65
C ALA A 831 1.13 -4.96 33.16
N ALA A 832 2.07 -5.61 32.44
CA ALA A 832 3.32 -4.98 32.02
C ALA A 832 3.13 -3.71 31.16
N PRO A 833 2.20 -3.63 30.18
CA PRO A 833 1.90 -2.39 29.46
C PRO A 833 1.52 -1.18 30.33
N SER A 834 1.01 -1.40 31.54
CA SER A 834 0.55 -0.37 32.48
C SER A 834 1.50 -0.14 33.66
N ASP A 835 2.73 -0.66 33.61
CA ASP A 835 3.72 -0.49 34.67
C ASP A 835 4.36 0.91 34.61
N ASP A 836 4.33 1.68 35.71
CA ASP A 836 4.87 3.05 35.79
C ASP A 836 6.35 3.16 35.35
N ARG A 837 7.13 2.07 35.44
CA ARG A 837 8.53 2.02 34.98
C ARG A 837 8.67 2.03 33.45
N LEU A 838 7.56 1.95 32.73
CA LEU A 838 7.43 2.06 31.27
C LEU A 838 6.66 3.33 30.87
N SER A 839 6.68 4.38 31.70
CA SER A 839 5.93 5.65 31.55
C SER A 839 6.10 6.43 30.23
N GLN A 840 6.99 6.01 29.32
CA GLN A 840 7.04 6.51 27.94
C GLN A 840 6.01 5.83 27.00
N GLY A 841 5.23 4.88 27.54
CA GLY A 841 4.24 4.10 26.82
C GLY A 841 4.84 3.15 25.80
N ASN A 842 4.07 2.89 24.75
CA ASN A 842 4.43 2.09 23.58
C ASN A 842 4.72 0.59 23.82
N VAL A 843 3.91 -0.03 24.68
CA VAL A 843 3.93 -1.48 24.96
C VAL A 843 2.49 -2.01 24.90
N SER A 844 2.27 -3.22 24.37
CA SER A 844 0.96 -3.89 24.35
C SER A 844 1.08 -5.39 24.66
N ALA A 845 -0.01 -5.99 25.14
CA ALA A 845 -0.09 -7.41 25.47
C ALA A 845 -1.32 -8.07 24.85
N VAL A 846 -1.08 -9.18 24.14
CA VAL A 846 -2.11 -9.99 23.48
C VAL A 846 -2.63 -11.05 24.46
N GLU A 847 -3.91 -10.99 24.76
CA GLU A 847 -4.63 -12.10 25.41
C GLU A 847 -4.76 -13.26 24.41
N THR A 848 -4.35 -14.46 24.81
CA THR A 848 -4.23 -15.63 23.93
C THR A 848 -5.09 -16.81 24.33
N ARG A 849 -5.85 -16.71 25.44
CA ARG A 849 -6.74 -17.78 25.92
C ARG A 849 -7.79 -18.19 24.87
N ASP A 850 -8.28 -17.26 24.05
CA ASP A 850 -9.22 -17.54 22.94
C ASP A 850 -8.57 -18.28 21.76
N PHE A 851 -7.24 -18.25 21.65
CA PHE A 851 -6.51 -18.96 20.59
C PHE A 851 -6.27 -20.43 20.95
N TRP A 852 -6.61 -20.87 22.17
CA TRP A 852 -6.49 -22.26 22.59
C TRP A 852 -7.36 -23.19 21.73
N ARG A 853 -6.79 -24.33 21.31
CA ARG A 853 -7.48 -25.39 20.59
C ARG A 853 -7.20 -26.74 21.25
N GLY A 854 -8.26 -27.41 21.71
CA GLY A 854 -8.16 -28.67 22.45
C GLY A 854 -7.59 -29.83 21.62
N TYR A 855 -7.15 -30.89 22.31
CA TYR A 855 -6.50 -32.07 21.69
C TYR A 855 -7.26 -32.68 20.49
N ASN A 856 -8.59 -32.71 20.53
CA ASN A 856 -9.40 -33.31 19.47
C ASN A 856 -9.33 -32.53 18.14
N ASP A 857 -9.11 -31.22 18.20
CA ASP A 857 -9.10 -30.32 17.05
C ASP A 857 -7.68 -29.85 16.68
N SER A 858 -6.67 -30.46 17.31
CA SER A 858 -5.26 -30.07 17.20
C SER A 858 -4.34 -31.27 16.92
N PRO A 859 -3.19 -31.11 16.23
CA PRO A 859 -2.38 -32.24 15.73
C PRO A 859 -1.63 -33.09 16.78
N ALA A 860 -1.53 -32.67 18.04
CA ALA A 860 -0.82 -33.41 19.10
C ALA A 860 -1.42 -33.19 20.51
N ASP A 861 -1.10 -34.07 21.47
CA ASP A 861 -1.35 -33.86 22.91
C ASP A 861 -0.14 -33.17 23.55
N GLN A 862 0.03 -31.88 23.27
CA GLN A 862 1.17 -31.08 23.72
C GLN A 862 0.72 -29.67 24.07
N GLY A 863 -0.06 -29.54 25.16
CA GLY A 863 -0.66 -28.25 25.54
C GLY A 863 0.36 -27.12 25.74
N TYR A 864 1.56 -27.45 26.21
CA TYR A 864 2.70 -26.52 26.34
C TYR A 864 3.25 -25.98 25.00
N HIS A 865 2.87 -26.59 23.88
CA HIS A 865 3.09 -26.13 22.51
C HIS A 865 1.76 -25.94 21.75
N TRP A 866 0.71 -25.48 22.45
CA TRP A 866 -0.60 -25.19 21.85
C TRP A 866 -1.17 -26.39 21.06
N ASN A 867 -0.92 -27.61 21.54
CA ASN A 867 -1.29 -28.87 20.88
C ASN A 867 -0.80 -29.00 19.42
N ARG A 868 0.24 -28.24 19.05
CA ARG A 868 0.79 -28.08 17.69
C ARG A 868 -0.20 -27.53 16.66
N ASN A 869 -1.23 -26.81 17.11
CA ASN A 869 -2.29 -26.31 16.25
C ASN A 869 -1.82 -25.09 15.44
N ALA A 870 -1.81 -25.20 14.10
CA ALA A 870 -1.39 -24.13 13.20
C ALA A 870 -2.26 -22.86 13.31
N GLU A 871 -3.57 -23.02 13.51
CA GLU A 871 -4.51 -21.89 13.71
C GLU A 871 -4.08 -21.07 14.93
N THR A 872 -3.73 -21.72 16.04
CA THR A 872 -3.26 -21.02 17.24
C THR A 872 -1.99 -20.21 17.00
N TYR A 873 -1.00 -20.76 16.27
CA TYR A 873 0.22 -20.01 15.95
C TYR A 873 -0.04 -18.86 14.97
N TYR A 874 -0.94 -19.05 14.01
CA TYR A 874 -1.42 -17.99 13.10
C TYR A 874 -2.08 -16.84 13.89
N ARG A 875 -3.06 -17.14 14.75
CA ARG A 875 -3.75 -16.15 15.60
C ARG A 875 -2.83 -15.40 16.56
N ILE A 876 -1.80 -16.08 17.10
CA ILE A 876 -0.78 -15.41 17.91
C ILE A 876 0.04 -14.44 17.04
N GLY A 877 0.39 -14.81 15.82
CA GLY A 877 1.10 -13.92 14.87
C GLY A 877 0.26 -12.70 14.47
N GLU A 878 -1.01 -12.92 14.15
CA GLU A 878 -2.02 -11.91 13.85
C GLU A 878 -2.20 -10.94 15.01
N GLY A 879 -2.57 -11.42 16.21
CA GLY A 879 -2.76 -10.56 17.38
C GLY A 879 -1.51 -9.79 17.82
N LEU A 880 -0.30 -10.34 17.61
CA LEU A 880 0.96 -9.62 17.82
C LEU A 880 1.13 -8.48 16.80
N ALA A 881 0.76 -8.68 15.53
CA ALA A 881 0.85 -7.65 14.49
C ALA A 881 -0.22 -6.57 14.65
N ASP A 882 -1.47 -6.95 14.93
CA ASP A 882 -2.57 -6.03 15.17
C ASP A 882 -2.33 -5.17 16.43
N SER A 883 -1.66 -5.73 17.43
CA SER A 883 -1.21 -4.98 18.61
C SER A 883 0.04 -4.13 18.36
N MET A 884 0.80 -4.40 17.29
CA MET A 884 2.02 -3.65 16.94
C MET A 884 1.69 -2.41 16.11
N ILE A 885 0.75 -2.52 15.17
CA ILE A 885 0.36 -1.43 14.26
C ILE A 885 0.04 -0.12 15.01
N PRO A 886 -0.80 -0.08 16.06
CA PRO A 886 -1.08 1.14 16.80
C PRO A 886 0.11 1.74 17.56
N LEU A 887 1.17 0.94 17.81
CA LEU A 887 2.40 1.38 18.49
C LEU A 887 3.44 1.95 17.52
N LEU A 888 3.32 1.63 16.22
CA LEU A 888 4.18 2.12 15.15
C LEU A 888 3.85 3.57 14.74
N CYS A 889 2.69 4.08 15.16
CA CYS A 889 2.17 5.41 14.80
C CYS A 889 2.38 6.48 15.90
N GLN A 890 3.16 6.21 16.96
CA GLN A 890 3.12 6.93 18.25
C GLN A 890 4.38 7.68 18.67
#